data_AF-C0CIL8-F1
#
_entry.id   AF-C0CIL8-F1
#
_cell.length_a   1.000
_cell.length_b   1.000
_cell.length_c   1.000
_cell.angle_alpha   90.00
_cell.angle_beta   90.00
_cell.angle_gamma   90.00
#
_symmetry.space_group_name_H-M   'P 1'
#
loop_
_entity.id
_entity.type
_entity.pdbx_description
1 polymer ?
#
loop_
_entity_poly.entity_id
_entity_poly.type
_entity_poly.pdbx_seq_one_letter_code
_entity_poly.pdbx_strand_id
1 'polypeptide(L)'
;MKKNLRLEAEDMFEHKRVQNLEDFFRDLSERPHRNVFFYRICGYSLEIQKFISRYYEEARRSGVVIEGRIPNPSEGNLSYYNEMMGMEFQMNPGFLSERLGKWLPRMNQQQRQSVAICIYDVLDEMRRSGKNENMLKNAYIKFMCWLYYKFERIVNCLGDNKVPKILYEANISNYELKFLHVLSKAGCDIVLLQYHGDDEYLKLDPKSEISCIYSENGMAAFPEDFSLQMLRKEIVRDQQIQRLYGIPPELSRCTNAWMKGEGLKEVLLSGDARGKDKRFFYNSFLRIEGVEDKLTYINELFQFHQQLKNSGRKLVILEKKIPLPDMDEIGQIHRETYGSVEQLLAHLSANIQYPANTELQRLMVKAFVDVILEESQSSQFNLHKLTNQAVYLLCWLKRYQGPLFSDWKMSQIACLVYLGGCRNLQETLFLKMMAKLPVDVVILTPDLGNKCKLQDAVLFEIHNAESMTVEEFPDESGEVKVGTAAYHAQRELDTLLYQDSGMYRSMQYDKAVTVSLQTTYEEIAILWNQEVKYRPNFSIVDGTVNLPVIFAKVCGVKNAEVPQYWAKIKELLVENTLVVKNRPMVQGTDANPVKPFATEFLKNGKLQRAKIKNHKSYQYGVLREGMQEYILDKLQTLIDQRLIKGTFQNGTEYTIVSTVLNMGRDTIRLLQKFDFTKKNPKLVYINTTERMITLEDSILVMYLNLVGFDVVFYIPTGYQNVEKYFAKAMMEEHQLGEYLYDLQIPDFESSLSGVYQSLIGKIFKRTT
;
A
#
# COMPACT_ATOMS: atom_id res chain seq x y z
N MET A 1 44.48 73.19 -34.08
CA MET A 1 45.06 71.84 -34.01
C MET A 1 43.95 70.82 -34.19
N LYS A 2 43.84 70.25 -35.40
CA LYS A 2 43.01 69.07 -35.69
C LYS A 2 43.65 67.87 -34.97
N LYS A 3 42.95 67.25 -34.02
CA LYS A 3 43.32 65.95 -33.44
C LYS A 3 42.14 64.99 -33.64
N ASN A 4 42.48 63.81 -34.13
CA ASN A 4 41.62 62.84 -34.80
C ASN A 4 40.35 62.44 -34.03
N LEU A 5 39.20 62.58 -34.69
CA LEU A 5 37.92 61.94 -34.36
C LEU A 5 37.73 60.73 -35.30
N ARG A 6 38.63 59.76 -35.19
CA ARG A 6 38.42 58.41 -35.72
C ARG A 6 38.73 57.45 -34.58
N LEU A 7 37.67 56.89 -33.99
CA LEU A 7 37.76 55.53 -33.47
C LEU A 7 38.00 54.66 -34.71
N GLU A 8 39.10 53.94 -34.74
CA GLU A 8 39.36 52.96 -35.80
C GLU A 8 38.31 51.84 -35.72
N ALA A 9 38.06 51.15 -36.83
CA ALA A 9 37.09 50.05 -36.90
C ALA A 9 37.34 48.93 -35.85
N GLU A 10 38.51 48.93 -35.22
CA GLU A 10 38.92 47.99 -34.15
C GLU A 10 38.22 48.22 -32.78
N ASP A 11 37.52 49.34 -32.58
CA ASP A 11 36.84 49.65 -31.30
C ASP A 11 35.32 49.39 -31.29
N MET A 12 34.73 48.91 -32.40
CA MET A 12 33.31 48.60 -32.50
C MET A 12 33.05 47.09 -32.36
N PHE A 13 31.98 46.73 -31.65
CA PHE A 13 31.61 45.32 -31.47
C PHE A 13 31.05 44.74 -32.76
N GLU A 14 31.60 43.62 -33.21
CA GLU A 14 31.08 42.86 -34.35
C GLU A 14 30.06 41.82 -33.89
N HIS A 15 28.98 41.66 -34.66
CA HIS A 15 28.06 40.55 -34.48
C HIS A 15 28.68 39.30 -35.09
N LYS A 16 28.95 38.28 -34.28
CA LYS A 16 29.46 36.98 -34.76
C LYS A 16 28.54 35.84 -34.34
N ARG A 17 28.60 34.75 -35.11
CA ARG A 17 27.80 33.57 -34.80
C ARG A 17 28.31 32.87 -33.54
N VAL A 18 27.40 32.45 -32.67
CA VAL A 18 27.73 31.62 -31.50
C VAL A 18 28.09 30.22 -31.98
N GLN A 19 29.04 29.57 -31.32
CA GLN A 19 29.33 28.14 -31.54
C GLN A 19 28.36 27.27 -30.74
N ASN A 20 28.00 27.72 -29.53
CA ASN A 20 26.98 27.12 -28.69
C ASN A 20 26.41 28.15 -27.70
N LEU A 21 25.33 27.79 -27.00
CA LEU A 21 24.64 28.67 -26.06
C LEU A 21 25.50 29.10 -24.85
N GLU A 22 26.56 28.35 -24.51
CA GLU A 22 27.47 28.69 -23.42
C GLU A 22 28.32 29.94 -23.73
N ASP A 23 28.51 30.28 -25.00
CA ASP A 23 29.27 31.48 -25.41
C ASP A 23 28.68 32.77 -24.86
N PHE A 24 27.35 32.84 -24.67
CA PHE A 24 26.69 33.99 -24.05
C PHE A 24 27.17 34.24 -22.62
N PHE A 25 27.62 33.22 -21.89
CA PHE A 25 28.03 33.34 -20.48
C PHE A 25 29.52 33.56 -20.29
N ARG A 26 30.30 33.63 -21.38
CA ARG A 26 31.71 34.00 -21.35
C ARG A 26 31.89 35.50 -21.23
N ASP A 27 32.86 35.89 -20.42
CA ASP A 27 33.31 37.27 -20.30
C ASP A 27 33.92 37.74 -21.64
N LEU A 28 33.89 39.04 -21.89
CA LEU A 28 34.34 39.62 -23.16
C LEU A 28 35.80 39.28 -23.48
N SER A 29 36.67 39.22 -22.46
CA SER A 29 38.08 38.83 -22.56
C SER A 29 38.30 37.38 -23.02
N GLU A 30 37.31 36.50 -22.78
CA GLU A 30 37.36 35.08 -23.14
C GLU A 30 36.79 34.82 -24.54
N ARG A 31 36.22 35.85 -25.17
CA ARG A 31 35.71 35.76 -26.54
C ARG A 31 36.86 35.98 -27.52
N PRO A 32 36.93 35.21 -28.63
CA PRO A 32 38.04 35.27 -29.57
C PRO A 32 38.21 36.64 -30.26
N HIS A 33 37.16 37.47 -30.26
CA HIS A 33 37.19 38.89 -30.62
C HIS A 33 36.20 39.65 -29.73
N ARG A 34 36.24 40.98 -29.73
CA ARG A 34 35.22 41.85 -29.09
C ARG A 34 33.86 41.72 -29.79
N ASN A 35 33.18 40.61 -29.54
CA ASN A 35 31.91 40.27 -30.17
C ASN A 35 30.76 40.34 -29.18
N VAL A 36 29.60 40.74 -29.71
CA VAL A 36 28.31 40.73 -29.04
C VAL A 36 27.37 39.77 -29.75
N PHE A 37 26.39 39.26 -29.01
CA PHE A 37 25.41 38.32 -29.55
C PHE A 37 24.02 38.93 -29.54
N PHE A 38 23.40 39.05 -30.71
CA PHE A 38 21.98 39.40 -30.84
C PHE A 38 21.24 38.25 -31.52
N TYR A 39 20.42 37.52 -30.78
CA TYR A 39 19.75 36.31 -31.24
C TYR A 39 18.24 36.33 -31.07
N ARG A 40 17.56 35.63 -31.98
CA ARG A 40 16.14 35.27 -31.91
C ARG A 40 16.00 33.79 -31.63
N ILE A 41 15.19 33.45 -30.64
CA ILE A 41 14.83 32.06 -30.32
C ILE A 41 13.35 31.89 -30.66
N CYS A 42 13.10 31.03 -31.65
CA CYS A 42 11.77 30.79 -32.21
C CYS A 42 11.24 29.38 -31.91
N GLY A 43 11.99 28.57 -31.17
CA GLY A 43 11.63 27.21 -30.83
C GLY A 43 12.05 26.82 -29.41
N TYR A 44 11.58 25.67 -28.98
CA TYR A 44 11.69 25.17 -27.62
C TYR A 44 12.31 23.77 -27.57
N SER A 45 13.20 23.59 -26.61
CA SER A 45 13.81 22.32 -26.21
C SER A 45 14.13 22.41 -24.71
N LEU A 46 14.41 21.29 -24.05
CA LEU A 46 14.83 21.31 -22.64
C LEU A 46 16.16 22.07 -22.44
N GLU A 47 17.04 22.05 -23.44
CA GLU A 47 18.29 22.80 -23.44
C GLU A 47 18.04 24.31 -23.55
N ILE A 48 17.12 24.72 -24.43
CA ILE A 48 16.67 26.11 -24.57
C ILE A 48 16.00 26.60 -23.28
N GLN A 49 15.16 25.80 -22.63
CA GLN A 49 14.56 26.16 -21.34
C GLN A 49 15.65 26.46 -20.30
N LYS A 50 16.66 25.59 -20.17
CA LYS A 50 17.80 25.81 -19.25
C LYS A 50 18.59 27.06 -19.60
N PHE A 51 18.84 27.28 -20.89
CA PHE A 51 19.51 28.49 -21.38
C PHE A 51 18.74 29.75 -21.02
N ILE A 52 17.43 29.81 -21.31
CA ILE A 52 16.58 30.96 -21.01
C ILE A 52 16.53 31.21 -19.50
N SER A 53 16.42 30.18 -18.66
CA SER A 53 16.47 30.31 -17.20
C SER A 53 17.77 30.96 -16.71
N ARG A 54 18.92 30.48 -17.20
CA ARG A 54 20.22 31.05 -16.84
C ARG A 54 20.41 32.46 -17.36
N TYR A 55 20.00 32.71 -18.61
CA TYR A 55 20.07 34.03 -19.25
C TYR A 55 19.15 35.04 -18.54
N TYR A 56 17.95 34.62 -18.13
CA TYR A 56 17.03 35.43 -17.32
C TYR A 56 17.66 35.85 -15.99
N GLU A 57 18.31 34.93 -15.26
CA GLU A 57 19.00 35.26 -14.00
C GLU A 57 20.15 36.25 -14.19
N GLU A 58 20.99 36.08 -15.22
CA GLU A 58 22.06 37.05 -15.52
C GLU A 58 21.49 38.42 -15.99
N ALA A 59 20.47 38.41 -16.84
CA ALA A 59 19.78 39.63 -17.27
C ALA A 59 19.12 40.35 -16.08
N ARG A 60 18.58 39.61 -15.10
CA ARG A 60 18.03 40.18 -13.86
C ARG A 60 19.12 40.86 -13.03
N ARG A 61 20.27 40.20 -12.86
CA ARG A 61 21.40 40.66 -12.02
C ARG A 61 22.14 41.86 -12.60
N SER A 62 22.52 41.82 -13.87
CA SER A 62 23.42 42.82 -14.49
C SER A 62 23.01 43.23 -15.91
N GLY A 63 21.77 42.94 -16.32
CA GLY A 63 21.24 43.20 -17.67
C GLY A 63 19.90 43.94 -17.65
N VAL A 64 18.94 43.62 -18.52
CA VAL A 64 17.54 44.08 -18.45
C VAL A 64 16.61 42.96 -18.97
N VAL A 65 15.50 42.70 -18.26
CA VAL A 65 14.43 41.84 -18.75
C VAL A 65 13.23 42.69 -19.17
N ILE A 66 12.70 42.43 -20.36
CA ILE A 66 11.58 43.13 -20.96
C ILE A 66 10.44 42.13 -21.21
N GLU A 67 9.41 42.18 -20.36
CA GLU A 67 8.15 41.45 -20.54
C GLU A 67 7.16 42.41 -21.23
N GLY A 68 6.84 42.19 -22.50
CA GLY A 68 6.03 43.10 -23.33
C GLY A 68 6.84 44.14 -24.14
N ARG A 69 6.17 45.11 -24.76
CA ARG A 69 6.86 46.17 -25.52
C ARG A 69 7.45 47.25 -24.61
N ILE A 70 8.51 47.91 -25.07
CA ILE A 70 9.04 49.12 -24.46
C ILE A 70 8.01 50.24 -24.73
N PRO A 71 7.37 50.80 -23.68
CA PRO A 71 6.37 51.83 -23.87
C PRO A 71 7.01 53.07 -24.50
N ASN A 72 6.25 53.77 -25.35
CA ASN A 72 6.66 55.10 -25.79
C ASN A 72 6.81 56.01 -24.57
N PRO A 73 7.74 57.00 -24.60
CA PRO A 73 7.86 57.98 -23.53
C PRO A 73 6.51 58.67 -23.27
N SER A 74 6.12 58.78 -22.00
CA SER A 74 4.91 59.51 -21.59
C SER A 74 5.05 61.02 -21.83
N GLU A 75 3.95 61.77 -21.78
CA GLU A 75 3.99 63.23 -21.84
C GLU A 75 4.91 63.82 -20.75
N GLY A 76 4.88 63.25 -19.54
CA GLY A 76 5.79 63.64 -18.46
C GLY A 76 7.26 63.39 -18.78
N ASN A 77 7.58 62.23 -19.38
CA ASN A 77 8.94 61.89 -19.79
C ASN A 77 9.47 62.86 -20.86
N LEU A 78 8.62 63.23 -21.82
CA LEU A 78 8.97 64.17 -22.89
C LEU A 78 9.12 65.60 -22.36
N SER A 79 8.24 66.02 -21.44
CA SER A 79 8.33 67.32 -20.79
C SER A 79 9.64 67.47 -20.01
N TYR A 80 9.98 66.48 -19.18
CA TYR A 80 11.23 66.48 -18.42
C TYR A 80 12.47 66.43 -19.33
N TYR A 81 12.44 65.61 -20.38
CA TYR A 81 13.50 65.61 -21.39
C TYR A 81 13.68 66.99 -22.03
N ASN A 82 12.58 67.64 -22.43
CA ASN A 82 12.61 68.97 -23.02
C ASN A 82 13.12 70.03 -22.04
N GLU A 83 12.75 69.96 -20.76
CA GLU A 83 13.23 70.89 -19.74
C GLU A 83 14.75 70.77 -19.53
N MET A 84 15.27 69.55 -19.42
CA MET A 84 16.68 69.30 -19.12
C MET A 84 17.58 69.45 -20.35
N MET A 85 17.09 69.02 -21.52
CA MET A 85 17.87 68.94 -22.74
C MET A 85 17.46 70.04 -23.73
N GLY A 86 16.18 70.36 -23.87
CA GLY A 86 15.66 71.17 -24.97
C GLY A 86 15.50 70.36 -26.26
N MET A 87 14.71 70.89 -27.20
CA MET A 87 14.36 70.19 -28.45
C MET A 87 15.40 70.33 -29.58
N GLU A 88 16.61 70.82 -29.32
CA GLU A 88 17.63 70.86 -30.37
C GLU A 88 18.09 69.45 -30.73
N PHE A 89 18.27 69.19 -32.03
CA PHE A 89 18.77 67.95 -32.59
C PHE A 89 19.73 68.26 -33.73
N GLN A 90 20.89 67.62 -33.72
CA GLN A 90 21.84 67.70 -34.83
C GLN A 90 22.36 66.29 -35.15
N MET A 91 22.44 65.97 -36.44
CA MET A 91 23.01 64.73 -36.93
C MET A 91 24.55 64.83 -36.90
N ASN A 92 25.14 64.89 -35.71
CA ASN A 92 26.56 65.07 -35.46
C ASN A 92 27.01 64.22 -34.25
N PRO A 93 28.02 63.32 -34.38
CA PRO A 93 28.47 62.48 -33.26
C PRO A 93 28.94 63.24 -32.03
N GLY A 94 29.56 64.42 -32.22
CA GLY A 94 29.98 65.30 -31.13
C GLY A 94 28.79 65.85 -30.35
N PHE A 95 27.77 66.33 -31.06
CA PHE A 95 26.49 66.74 -30.45
C PHE A 95 25.86 65.58 -29.67
N LEU A 96 25.71 64.41 -30.28
CA LEU A 96 25.11 63.24 -29.62
C LEU A 96 25.89 62.84 -28.35
N SER A 97 27.22 62.82 -28.41
CA SER A 97 28.07 62.49 -27.26
C SER A 97 27.96 63.51 -26.13
N GLU A 98 27.90 64.81 -26.44
CA GLU A 98 27.72 65.88 -25.44
C GLU A 98 26.37 65.72 -24.73
N ARG A 99 25.31 65.47 -25.53
CA ARG A 99 23.93 65.34 -25.02
C ARG A 99 23.76 64.08 -24.19
N LEU A 100 24.35 62.95 -24.59
CA LEU A 100 24.43 61.75 -23.76
C LEU A 100 25.19 62.02 -22.45
N GLY A 101 26.28 62.80 -22.49
CA GLY A 101 27.01 63.16 -21.28
C GLY A 101 26.23 64.01 -20.29
N LYS A 102 25.39 64.92 -20.78
CA LYS A 102 24.50 65.72 -19.94
C LYS A 102 23.32 64.88 -19.39
N TRP A 103 22.75 64.02 -20.22
CA TRP A 103 21.56 63.24 -19.89
C TRP A 103 21.83 62.00 -19.03
N LEU A 104 22.99 61.35 -19.23
CA LEU A 104 23.42 60.12 -18.58
C LEU A 104 24.84 60.33 -18.01
N PRO A 105 25.00 61.12 -16.94
CA PRO A 105 26.30 61.56 -16.44
C PRO A 105 27.19 60.44 -15.89
N ARG A 106 26.62 59.26 -15.61
CA ARG A 106 27.34 58.08 -15.10
C ARG A 106 28.12 57.32 -16.16
N MET A 107 27.89 57.60 -17.45
CA MET A 107 28.63 56.95 -18.53
C MET A 107 30.04 57.52 -18.64
N ASN A 108 31.04 56.65 -18.75
CA ASN A 108 32.41 57.10 -18.98
C ASN A 108 32.59 57.65 -20.41
N GLN A 109 33.75 58.25 -20.70
CA GLN A 109 33.99 58.86 -22.02
C GLN A 109 33.88 57.86 -23.17
N GLN A 110 34.45 56.66 -23.02
CA GLN A 110 34.45 55.62 -24.04
C GLN A 110 33.04 55.11 -24.32
N GLN A 111 32.26 54.83 -23.27
CA GLN A 111 30.86 54.40 -23.37
C GLN A 111 30.00 55.46 -24.07
N ARG A 112 30.14 56.73 -23.69
CA ARG A 112 29.40 57.83 -24.34
C ARG A 112 29.73 57.95 -25.82
N GLN A 113 31.00 57.88 -26.16
CA GLN A 113 31.44 57.94 -27.57
C GLN A 113 30.92 56.75 -28.37
N SER A 114 31.03 55.53 -27.82
CA SER A 114 30.53 54.31 -28.46
C SER A 114 29.02 54.38 -28.71
N VAL A 115 28.22 54.72 -27.68
CA VAL A 115 26.76 54.85 -27.82
C VAL A 115 26.39 55.99 -28.78
N ALA A 116 27.09 57.13 -28.74
CA ALA A 116 26.85 58.25 -29.65
C ALA A 116 27.05 57.85 -31.13
N ILE A 117 28.10 57.10 -31.41
CA ILE A 117 28.40 56.58 -32.76
C ILE A 117 27.33 55.57 -33.17
N CYS A 118 26.97 54.63 -32.29
CA CYS A 118 25.94 53.64 -32.59
C CYS A 118 24.57 54.30 -32.87
N ILE A 119 24.18 55.33 -32.09
CA ILE A 119 22.97 56.12 -32.37
C ILE A 119 23.09 56.83 -33.72
N TYR A 120 24.24 57.46 -34.01
CA TYR A 120 24.48 58.13 -35.28
C TYR A 120 24.32 57.17 -36.45
N ASP A 121 24.94 56.00 -36.41
CA ASP A 121 24.87 54.99 -37.48
C ASP A 121 23.41 54.59 -37.76
N VAL A 122 22.66 54.25 -36.72
CA VAL A 122 21.26 53.82 -36.85
C VAL A 122 20.36 54.94 -37.35
N LEU A 123 20.58 56.19 -36.92
CA LEU A 123 19.87 57.35 -37.45
C LEU A 123 20.28 57.66 -38.90
N ASP A 124 21.52 57.38 -39.29
CA ASP A 124 21.99 57.58 -40.67
C ASP A 124 21.41 56.52 -41.61
N GLU A 125 21.30 55.27 -41.16
CA GLU A 125 20.57 54.21 -41.86
C GLU A 125 19.09 54.58 -42.04
N MET A 126 18.45 55.17 -41.02
CA MET A 126 17.10 55.72 -41.14
C MET A 126 17.03 56.83 -42.19
N ARG A 127 18.02 57.73 -42.23
CA ARG A 127 18.10 58.80 -43.23
C ARG A 127 18.25 58.22 -44.64
N ARG A 128 19.16 57.26 -44.83
CA ARG A 128 19.41 56.58 -46.12
C ARG A 128 18.20 55.77 -46.61
N SER A 129 17.38 55.26 -45.70
CA SER A 129 16.10 54.60 -46.00
C SER A 129 14.93 55.59 -46.20
N GLY A 130 15.21 56.90 -46.34
CA GLY A 130 14.25 57.91 -46.75
C GLY A 130 13.45 58.56 -45.61
N LYS A 131 13.87 58.42 -44.34
CA LYS A 131 13.22 59.12 -43.21
C LYS A 131 13.65 60.59 -43.16
N ASN A 132 12.68 61.48 -42.90
CA ASN A 132 12.94 62.92 -42.78
C ASN A 132 13.51 63.29 -41.40
N GLU A 133 14.02 64.52 -41.28
CA GLU A 133 14.68 65.02 -40.07
C GLU A 133 13.79 64.98 -38.81
N ASN A 134 12.48 65.25 -38.94
CA ASN A 134 11.54 65.15 -37.83
C ASN A 134 11.40 63.71 -37.31
N MET A 135 11.40 62.71 -38.19
CA MET A 135 11.38 61.30 -37.79
C MET A 135 12.68 60.87 -37.12
N LEU A 136 13.84 61.36 -37.59
CA LEU A 136 15.13 61.11 -36.95
C LEU A 136 15.19 61.73 -35.55
N LYS A 137 14.75 62.98 -35.42
CA LYS A 137 14.64 63.68 -34.14
C LYS A 137 13.73 62.94 -33.16
N ASN A 138 12.57 62.49 -33.61
CA ASN A 138 11.64 61.72 -32.77
C ASN A 138 12.24 60.38 -32.33
N ALA A 139 12.97 59.69 -33.23
CA ALA A 139 13.69 58.46 -32.90
C ALA A 139 14.79 58.70 -31.86
N TYR A 140 15.59 59.74 -32.05
CA TYR A 140 16.62 60.17 -31.12
C TYR A 140 16.05 60.46 -29.73
N ILE A 141 14.99 61.26 -29.64
CA ILE A 141 14.33 61.56 -28.36
C ILE A 141 13.82 60.27 -27.69
N LYS A 142 13.20 59.36 -28.46
CA LYS A 142 12.78 58.05 -27.93
C LYS A 142 13.96 57.25 -27.38
N PHE A 143 15.07 57.17 -28.11
CA PHE A 143 16.26 56.44 -27.68
C PHE A 143 16.84 57.06 -26.40
N MET A 144 16.94 58.38 -26.32
CA MET A 144 17.42 59.08 -25.13
C MET A 144 16.51 58.83 -23.91
N CYS A 145 15.18 58.88 -24.11
CA CYS A 145 14.24 58.54 -23.04
C CYS A 145 14.35 57.07 -22.62
N TRP A 146 14.47 56.12 -23.57
CA TRP A 146 14.61 54.70 -23.22
C TRP A 146 15.92 54.41 -22.48
N LEU A 147 17.03 55.00 -22.92
CA LEU A 147 18.31 54.90 -22.21
C LEU A 147 18.19 55.33 -20.74
N TYR A 148 17.48 56.43 -20.48
CA TYR A 148 17.33 56.97 -19.14
C TYR A 148 16.29 56.24 -18.29
N TYR A 149 15.08 56.03 -18.80
CA TYR A 149 13.98 55.50 -17.98
C TYR A 149 13.98 53.98 -17.86
N LYS A 150 14.62 53.26 -18.78
CA LYS A 150 14.55 51.80 -18.82
C LYS A 150 15.91 51.10 -18.80
N PHE A 151 16.95 51.71 -19.36
CA PHE A 151 18.26 51.07 -19.54
C PHE A 151 19.40 51.72 -18.75
N GLU A 152 19.13 52.70 -17.88
CA GLU A 152 20.17 53.44 -17.14
C GLU A 152 21.11 52.51 -16.37
N ARG A 153 20.57 51.40 -15.85
CA ARG A 153 21.33 50.41 -15.08
C ARG A 153 22.35 49.60 -15.88
N ILE A 154 22.32 49.66 -17.21
CA ILE A 154 23.28 48.96 -18.08
C ILE A 154 24.15 49.90 -18.91
N VAL A 155 23.75 51.16 -19.12
CA VAL A 155 24.50 52.08 -20.02
C VAL A 155 25.92 52.36 -19.56
N ASN A 156 26.16 52.30 -18.24
CA ASN A 156 27.48 52.48 -17.63
C ASN A 156 28.30 51.19 -17.56
N CYS A 157 27.78 50.07 -18.09
CA CYS A 157 28.46 48.78 -18.19
C CYS A 157 28.64 48.33 -19.65
N LEU A 158 28.21 49.13 -20.62
CA LEU A 158 28.31 48.80 -22.04
C LEU A 158 29.77 48.71 -22.46
N GLY A 159 30.15 47.54 -22.99
CA GLY A 159 31.51 47.25 -23.43
C GLY A 159 32.51 46.91 -22.32
N ASP A 160 32.05 46.73 -21.08
CA ASP A 160 32.86 46.19 -19.99
C ASP A 160 33.13 44.69 -20.17
N ASN A 161 34.04 44.12 -19.36
CA ASN A 161 34.38 42.70 -19.45
C ASN A 161 33.16 41.79 -19.20
N LYS A 162 32.31 42.17 -18.24
CA LYS A 162 31.05 41.47 -17.97
C LYS A 162 29.95 42.06 -18.86
N VAL A 163 29.66 41.38 -19.96
CA VAL A 163 28.73 41.87 -20.99
C VAL A 163 27.29 41.92 -20.44
N PRO A 164 26.62 43.09 -20.43
CA PRO A 164 25.22 43.20 -20.03
C PRO A 164 24.31 42.39 -20.96
N LYS A 165 23.18 41.91 -20.43
CA LYS A 165 22.28 40.99 -21.11
C LYS A 165 20.86 41.52 -21.21
N ILE A 166 20.29 41.60 -22.40
CA ILE A 166 18.88 41.97 -22.59
C ILE A 166 18.11 40.72 -22.99
N LEU A 167 17.05 40.41 -22.24
CA LEU A 167 16.09 39.36 -22.57
C LEU A 167 14.75 40.03 -22.87
N TYR A 168 14.21 39.79 -24.07
CA TYR A 168 13.03 40.48 -24.57
C TYR A 168 11.94 39.48 -24.98
N GLU A 169 10.77 39.60 -24.35
CA GLU A 169 9.59 38.76 -24.57
C GLU A 169 8.44 39.61 -25.15
N ALA A 170 8.45 39.82 -26.46
CA ALA A 170 7.35 40.38 -27.24
C ALA A 170 7.64 40.36 -28.75
N ASN A 171 6.62 40.64 -29.57
CA ASN A 171 6.80 41.01 -30.97
C ASN A 171 7.38 42.43 -31.06
N ILE A 172 8.67 42.51 -31.38
CA ILE A 172 9.44 43.75 -31.42
C ILE A 172 8.92 44.69 -32.51
N SER A 173 8.87 46.00 -32.24
CA SER A 173 8.54 47.02 -33.25
C SER A 173 9.79 47.60 -33.92
N ASN A 174 9.58 48.32 -35.03
CA ASN A 174 10.65 48.91 -35.82
C ASN A 174 11.60 49.84 -35.03
N TYR A 175 11.07 50.67 -34.13
CA TYR A 175 11.90 51.58 -33.32
C TYR A 175 12.61 50.83 -32.19
N GLU A 176 11.97 49.83 -31.60
CA GLU A 176 12.59 48.98 -30.57
C GLU A 176 13.75 48.17 -31.15
N LEU A 177 13.58 47.59 -32.35
CA LEU A 177 14.65 46.85 -33.02
C LEU A 177 15.87 47.73 -33.29
N LYS A 178 15.65 48.94 -33.81
CA LYS A 178 16.71 49.92 -34.02
C LYS A 178 17.42 50.32 -32.73
N PHE A 179 16.66 50.52 -31.66
CA PHE A 179 17.22 50.84 -30.36
C PHE A 179 18.03 49.69 -29.75
N LEU A 180 17.51 48.47 -29.80
CA LEU A 180 18.25 47.29 -29.35
C LEU A 180 19.49 47.04 -30.22
N HIS A 181 19.44 47.37 -31.51
CA HIS A 181 20.62 47.33 -32.39
C HIS A 181 21.71 48.32 -31.92
N VAL A 182 21.34 49.55 -31.54
CA VAL A 182 22.27 50.51 -30.91
C VAL A 182 22.91 49.90 -29.66
N LEU A 183 22.12 49.33 -28.76
CA LEU A 183 22.61 48.74 -27.51
C LEU A 183 23.52 47.53 -27.76
N SER A 184 23.18 46.69 -28.73
CA SER A 184 24.01 45.55 -29.10
C SER A 184 25.37 46.02 -29.63
N LYS A 185 25.40 46.91 -30.64
CA LYS A 185 26.64 47.48 -31.19
C LYS A 185 27.49 48.21 -30.14
N ALA A 186 26.86 48.74 -29.09
CA ALA A 186 27.55 49.41 -28.00
C ALA A 186 28.17 48.46 -26.97
N GLY A 187 27.91 47.15 -27.03
CA GLY A 187 28.52 46.15 -26.14
C GLY A 187 27.53 45.35 -25.29
N CYS A 188 26.35 45.00 -25.80
CA CYS A 188 25.33 44.23 -25.08
C CYS A 188 24.95 42.94 -25.82
N ASP A 189 24.78 41.85 -25.08
CA ASP A 189 24.14 40.64 -25.61
C ASP A 189 22.62 40.78 -25.49
N ILE A 190 21.89 40.32 -26.51
CA ILE A 190 20.43 40.42 -26.60
C ILE A 190 19.84 39.10 -27.11
N VAL A 191 18.81 38.62 -26.41
CA VAL A 191 17.99 37.47 -26.82
C VAL A 191 16.54 37.92 -26.94
N LEU A 192 15.95 37.72 -28.12
CA LEU A 192 14.53 37.90 -28.39
C LEU A 192 13.84 36.54 -28.36
N LEU A 193 12.79 36.44 -27.56
CA LEU A 193 11.89 35.29 -27.57
C LEU A 193 10.75 35.58 -28.55
N GLN A 194 10.62 34.75 -29.57
CA GLN A 194 9.58 34.87 -30.61
C GLN A 194 8.70 33.61 -30.59
N TYR A 195 7.71 33.59 -29.68
CA TYR A 195 6.87 32.40 -29.44
C TYR A 195 6.04 31.98 -30.64
N HIS A 196 5.69 32.91 -31.53
CA HIS A 196 4.85 32.67 -32.70
C HIS A 196 5.63 32.58 -34.02
N GLY A 197 6.93 32.28 -33.96
CA GLY A 197 7.80 32.20 -35.12
C GLY A 197 8.41 33.55 -35.53
N ASP A 198 9.15 33.54 -36.64
CA ASP A 198 10.09 34.61 -37.01
C ASP A 198 9.53 35.62 -38.03
N ASP A 199 8.34 35.37 -38.57
CA ASP A 199 7.77 36.13 -39.70
C ASP A 199 7.59 37.62 -39.41
N GLU A 200 7.10 37.99 -38.22
CA GLU A 200 6.92 39.40 -37.83
C GLU A 200 8.24 40.14 -37.72
N TYR A 201 9.31 39.47 -37.27
CA TYR A 201 10.64 40.07 -37.23
C TYR A 201 11.19 40.28 -38.64
N LEU A 202 11.05 39.29 -39.53
CA LEU A 202 11.55 39.36 -40.90
C LEU A 202 10.90 40.48 -41.72
N LYS A 203 9.71 40.97 -41.35
CA LYS A 203 9.12 42.19 -41.92
C LYS A 203 9.94 43.46 -41.61
N LEU A 204 10.67 43.48 -40.50
CA LEU A 204 11.48 44.61 -40.04
C LEU A 204 12.93 44.52 -40.51
N ASP A 205 13.49 43.31 -40.56
CA ASP A 205 14.84 43.03 -41.03
C ASP A 205 14.84 41.78 -41.95
N PRO A 206 14.44 41.94 -43.24
CA PRO A 206 14.24 40.82 -44.17
C PRO A 206 15.52 40.01 -44.45
N LYS A 207 16.69 40.62 -44.25
CA LYS A 207 17.99 39.99 -44.49
C LYS A 207 18.65 39.47 -43.21
N SER A 208 18.01 39.65 -42.04
CA SER A 208 18.57 39.29 -40.74
C SER A 208 19.95 39.89 -40.48
N GLU A 209 20.16 41.15 -40.92
CA GLU A 209 21.42 41.88 -40.77
C GLU A 209 21.66 42.32 -39.30
N ILE A 210 20.58 42.47 -38.51
CA ILE A 210 20.63 42.97 -37.13
C ILE A 210 20.77 41.84 -36.11
N SER A 211 20.13 40.68 -36.33
CA SER A 211 20.19 39.54 -35.41
C SER A 211 20.12 38.18 -36.11
N CYS A 212 20.76 37.18 -35.50
CA CYS A 212 20.74 35.81 -35.99
C CYS A 212 19.58 35.01 -35.37
N ILE A 213 18.98 34.11 -36.14
CA ILE A 213 18.09 33.08 -35.57
C ILE A 213 18.94 31.95 -34.97
N TYR A 214 18.62 31.53 -33.75
CA TYR A 214 19.18 30.31 -33.17
C TYR A 214 18.31 29.12 -33.58
N SER A 215 18.94 28.05 -34.06
CA SER A 215 18.26 26.81 -34.44
C SER A 215 19.16 25.60 -34.14
N GLU A 216 18.59 24.58 -33.52
CA GLU A 216 19.21 23.27 -33.29
C GLU A 216 18.27 22.14 -33.74
N ASN A 217 18.81 20.94 -33.95
CA ASN A 217 18.01 19.80 -34.38
C ASN A 217 17.03 19.38 -33.27
N GLY A 218 15.75 19.24 -33.62
CA GLY A 218 14.71 18.75 -32.69
C GLY A 218 14.00 19.83 -31.87
N MET A 219 14.18 21.13 -32.18
CA MET A 219 13.36 22.19 -31.58
C MET A 219 11.89 22.05 -31.98
N ALA A 220 10.99 22.16 -31.00
CA ALA A 220 9.55 22.26 -31.19
C ALA A 220 9.08 23.72 -31.11
N ALA A 221 7.78 23.98 -31.31
CA ALA A 221 7.20 25.26 -30.96
C ALA A 221 7.22 25.48 -29.42
N PHE A 222 7.18 26.74 -28.98
CA PHE A 222 7.02 27.02 -27.55
C PHE A 222 5.69 26.46 -27.02
N PRO A 223 5.66 25.90 -25.80
CA PRO A 223 4.42 25.53 -25.13
C PRO A 223 3.47 26.72 -24.99
N GLU A 224 2.15 26.51 -25.10
CA GLU A 224 1.15 27.59 -25.04
C GLU A 224 1.16 28.37 -23.72
N ASP A 225 1.58 27.72 -22.63
CA ASP A 225 1.66 28.26 -21.27
C ASP A 225 3.03 28.86 -20.92
N PHE A 226 4.01 28.74 -21.81
CA PHE A 226 5.35 29.25 -21.56
C PHE A 226 5.37 30.79 -21.51
N SER A 227 5.99 31.33 -20.47
CA SER A 227 6.29 32.76 -20.35
C SER A 227 7.45 32.99 -19.37
N LEU A 228 8.10 34.15 -19.45
CA LEU A 228 9.11 34.54 -18.45
C LEU A 228 8.49 34.70 -17.06
N GLN A 229 7.21 35.01 -16.97
CA GLN A 229 6.48 35.05 -15.69
C GLN A 229 6.33 33.66 -15.06
N MET A 230 6.01 32.66 -15.89
CA MET A 230 5.95 31.26 -15.48
C MET A 230 7.34 30.77 -15.08
N LEU A 231 8.37 31.04 -15.88
CA LEU A 231 9.77 30.71 -15.59
C LEU A 231 10.26 31.32 -14.27
N ARG A 232 9.92 32.59 -14.00
CA ARG A 232 10.22 33.25 -12.72
C ARG A 232 9.58 32.52 -11.54
N LYS A 233 8.32 32.09 -11.69
CA LYS A 233 7.62 31.34 -10.63
C LYS A 233 8.30 30.01 -10.38
N GLU A 234 8.72 29.30 -11.43
CA GLU A 234 9.48 28.05 -11.31
C GLU A 234 10.82 28.26 -10.60
N ILE A 235 11.62 29.25 -11.02
CA ILE A 235 12.92 29.54 -10.38
C ILE A 235 12.74 29.87 -8.89
N VAL A 236 11.74 30.67 -8.53
CA VAL A 236 11.44 31.00 -7.13
C VAL A 236 11.01 29.76 -6.36
N ARG A 237 10.16 28.92 -6.95
CA ARG A 237 9.70 27.66 -6.37
C ARG A 237 10.87 26.71 -6.14
N ASP A 238 11.76 26.55 -7.11
CA ASP A 238 12.95 25.70 -7.01
C ASP A 238 13.91 26.21 -5.93
N GLN A 239 14.12 27.52 -5.83
CA GLN A 239 14.90 28.12 -4.75
C GLN A 239 14.25 27.92 -3.38
N GLN A 240 12.91 28.00 -3.29
CA GLN A 240 12.18 27.71 -2.06
C GLN A 240 12.33 26.24 -1.68
N ILE A 241 12.14 25.31 -2.62
CA ILE A 241 12.35 23.87 -2.42
C ILE A 241 13.78 23.59 -1.96
N GLN A 242 14.78 24.20 -2.59
CA GLN A 242 16.17 24.05 -2.18
C GLN A 242 16.41 24.51 -0.74
N ARG A 243 15.75 25.59 -0.30
CA ARG A 243 15.81 26.04 1.10
C ARG A 243 15.15 25.06 2.07
N LEU A 244 14.13 24.32 1.64
CA LEU A 244 13.46 23.32 2.49
C LEU A 244 14.41 22.18 2.89
N TYR A 245 15.41 21.86 2.07
CA TYR A 245 16.42 20.85 2.43
C TYR A 245 17.44 21.35 3.46
N GLY A 246 17.57 22.67 3.66
CA GLY A 246 18.64 23.25 4.45
C GLY A 246 20.02 23.02 3.83
N ILE A 247 20.96 22.47 4.60
CA ILE A 247 22.26 22.05 4.07
C ILE A 247 22.07 20.69 3.39
N PRO A 248 22.35 20.55 2.08
CA PRO A 248 22.16 19.29 1.37
C PRO A 248 23.07 18.20 1.96
N PRO A 249 22.63 16.92 1.93
CA PRO A 249 23.48 15.81 2.32
C PRO A 249 24.70 15.72 1.40
N GLU A 250 25.84 15.35 1.96
CA GLU A 250 27.07 15.03 1.22
C GLU A 250 26.92 13.72 0.44
N LEU A 251 26.09 12.80 0.95
CA LEU A 251 25.78 11.53 0.33
C LEU A 251 24.60 11.62 -0.64
N SER A 252 24.73 10.92 -1.75
CA SER A 252 23.65 10.69 -2.72
C SER A 252 23.27 9.20 -2.79
N ARG A 253 22.02 8.91 -3.15
CA ARG A 253 21.58 7.52 -3.36
C ARG A 253 22.11 6.98 -4.68
N CYS A 254 22.53 5.72 -4.70
CA CYS A 254 22.79 4.94 -5.92
C CYS A 254 22.02 3.63 -5.82
N THR A 255 20.77 3.65 -6.29
CA THR A 255 19.82 2.54 -6.10
C THR A 255 19.95 1.51 -7.23
N ASN A 256 20.02 0.22 -6.88
CA ASN A 256 20.01 -0.93 -7.80
C ASN A 256 21.15 -1.03 -8.84
N ALA A 257 22.20 -0.22 -8.75
CA ALA A 257 23.23 -0.11 -9.80
C ALA A 257 24.00 -1.41 -10.12
N TRP A 258 23.99 -2.41 -9.24
CA TRP A 258 24.68 -3.70 -9.41
C TRP A 258 23.74 -4.88 -9.67
N MET A 259 22.43 -4.67 -9.62
CA MET A 259 21.44 -5.75 -9.68
C MET A 259 21.41 -6.38 -11.08
N LYS A 260 21.49 -7.71 -11.14
CA LYS A 260 21.46 -8.53 -12.37
C LYS A 260 20.25 -9.46 -12.44
N GLY A 261 19.46 -9.52 -11.37
CA GLY A 261 18.26 -10.36 -11.31
C GLY A 261 18.43 -11.65 -10.50
N GLU A 262 19.44 -11.74 -9.62
CA GLU A 262 19.61 -12.90 -8.71
C GLU A 262 18.85 -12.72 -7.39
N GLY A 263 17.99 -11.71 -7.30
CA GLY A 263 17.05 -11.49 -6.20
C GLY A 263 17.72 -11.23 -4.85
N LEU A 264 17.36 -12.03 -3.85
CA LEU A 264 17.81 -11.85 -2.46
C LEU A 264 19.32 -11.98 -2.29
N LYS A 265 20.01 -12.73 -3.15
CA LYS A 265 21.46 -12.92 -3.11
C LYS A 265 22.21 -11.59 -3.30
N GLU A 266 21.72 -10.72 -4.17
CA GLU A 266 22.35 -9.43 -4.47
C GLU A 266 22.13 -8.41 -3.35
N VAL A 267 21.02 -8.55 -2.61
CA VAL A 267 20.73 -7.76 -1.40
C VAL A 267 21.66 -8.14 -0.24
N LEU A 268 22.22 -9.35 -0.23
CA LEU A 268 23.17 -9.79 0.80
C LEU A 268 24.60 -9.24 0.60
N LEU A 269 24.92 -8.72 -0.59
CA LEU A 269 26.22 -8.09 -0.86
C LEU A 269 26.46 -6.89 0.07
N SER A 270 27.70 -6.72 0.54
CA SER A 270 28.12 -5.58 1.35
C SER A 270 28.17 -4.28 0.54
N GLY A 271 28.11 -3.12 1.21
CA GLY A 271 28.18 -1.81 0.55
C GLY A 271 29.37 -1.66 -0.41
N ASP A 272 30.57 -2.09 0.02
CA ASP A 272 31.80 -2.00 -0.78
C ASP A 272 31.81 -2.93 -2.01
N ALA A 273 31.05 -4.03 -1.97
CA ALA A 273 30.90 -4.94 -3.09
C ALA A 273 29.95 -4.38 -4.17
N ARG A 274 29.07 -3.45 -3.79
CA ARG A 274 28.08 -2.81 -4.66
C ARG A 274 28.65 -1.59 -5.39
N GLY A 275 29.57 -0.87 -4.75
CA GLY A 275 30.27 0.27 -5.36
C GLY A 275 31.33 0.87 -4.43
N LYS A 276 32.26 1.65 -5.01
CA LYS A 276 33.44 2.18 -4.30
C LYS A 276 33.46 3.70 -4.13
N ASP A 277 32.58 4.43 -4.84
CA ASP A 277 32.53 5.88 -4.74
C ASP A 277 31.82 6.30 -3.44
N LYS A 278 32.58 6.96 -2.55
CA LYS A 278 32.15 7.38 -1.21
C LYS A 278 31.12 8.50 -1.19
N ARG A 279 30.85 9.13 -2.33
CA ARG A 279 29.76 10.10 -2.49
C ARG A 279 28.39 9.44 -2.50
N PHE A 280 28.35 8.11 -2.63
CA PHE A 280 27.10 7.37 -2.71
C PHE A 280 26.94 6.35 -1.58
N PHE A 281 25.69 6.15 -1.17
CA PHE A 281 25.28 4.90 -0.54
C PHE A 281 24.56 4.02 -1.57
N TYR A 282 24.86 2.73 -1.55
CA TYR A 282 24.38 1.75 -2.53
C TYR A 282 23.28 0.90 -1.91
N ASN A 283 22.03 1.23 -2.20
CA ASN A 283 20.86 0.54 -1.66
C ASN A 283 20.02 -0.14 -2.74
N SER A 284 19.20 -1.09 -2.33
CA SER A 284 18.34 -1.89 -3.19
C SER A 284 16.91 -1.40 -3.04
N PHE A 285 16.18 -1.31 -4.15
CA PHE A 285 14.74 -1.19 -4.14
C PHE A 285 14.16 -2.27 -5.05
N LEU A 286 13.80 -3.39 -4.44
CA LEU A 286 13.51 -4.65 -5.13
C LEU A 286 12.08 -5.11 -4.84
N ARG A 287 11.37 -5.54 -5.89
CA ARG A 287 10.13 -6.31 -5.79
C ARG A 287 10.34 -7.70 -6.39
N ILE A 288 9.92 -8.73 -5.65
CA ILE A 288 9.85 -10.11 -6.13
C ILE A 288 8.38 -10.55 -6.10
N GLU A 289 7.82 -10.80 -7.27
CA GLU A 289 6.47 -11.34 -7.46
C GLU A 289 6.54 -12.83 -7.76
N GLY A 290 5.73 -13.62 -7.08
CA GLY A 290 5.78 -15.08 -7.12
C GLY A 290 7.04 -15.64 -6.45
N VAL A 291 7.21 -16.96 -6.56
CA VAL A 291 8.36 -17.70 -6.01
C VAL A 291 9.07 -18.46 -7.13
N GLU A 292 10.40 -18.57 -7.05
CA GLU A 292 11.17 -19.32 -8.05
C GLU A 292 10.94 -20.82 -7.90
N ASP A 293 11.00 -21.33 -6.67
CA ASP A 293 10.68 -22.72 -6.32
C ASP A 293 9.91 -22.76 -4.99
N LYS A 294 8.66 -23.28 -5.03
CA LYS A 294 7.78 -23.43 -3.86
C LYS A 294 8.41 -24.27 -2.73
N LEU A 295 9.32 -25.19 -3.06
CA LEU A 295 9.93 -26.13 -2.12
C LEU A 295 11.06 -25.49 -1.31
N THR A 296 11.82 -24.59 -1.92
CA THR A 296 13.00 -23.98 -1.30
C THR A 296 12.73 -22.59 -0.75
N TYR A 297 11.68 -21.90 -1.22
CA TYR A 297 11.45 -20.48 -0.93
C TYR A 297 11.44 -20.13 0.57
N ILE A 298 10.76 -20.91 1.42
CA ILE A 298 10.75 -20.66 2.88
C ILE A 298 12.16 -20.79 3.48
N ASN A 299 12.93 -21.79 3.02
CA ASN A 299 14.31 -21.96 3.45
C ASN A 299 15.19 -20.81 2.94
N GLU A 300 14.97 -20.31 1.72
CA GLU A 300 15.69 -19.16 1.18
C GLU A 300 15.44 -17.88 1.99
N LEU A 301 14.18 -17.61 2.39
CA LEU A 301 13.84 -16.49 3.27
C LEU A 301 14.51 -16.63 4.65
N PHE A 302 14.53 -17.85 5.20
CA PHE A 302 15.19 -18.13 6.47
C PHE A 302 16.71 -17.92 6.38
N GLN A 303 17.35 -18.43 5.33
CA GLN A 303 18.78 -18.23 5.08
C GLN A 303 19.11 -16.75 4.86
N PHE A 304 18.26 -16.02 4.14
CA PHE A 304 18.38 -14.58 3.94
C PHE A 304 18.35 -13.82 5.27
N HIS A 305 17.40 -14.15 6.16
CA HIS A 305 17.33 -13.59 7.51
C HIS A 305 18.60 -13.84 8.31
N GLN A 306 19.03 -15.10 8.35
CA GLN A 306 20.20 -15.52 9.12
C GLN A 306 21.47 -14.82 8.63
N GLN A 307 21.66 -14.69 7.31
CA GLN A 307 22.82 -14.03 6.73
C GLN A 307 22.82 -12.52 7.01
N LEU A 308 21.68 -11.84 6.91
CA LEU A 308 21.58 -10.42 7.29
C LEU A 308 21.96 -10.21 8.76
N LYS A 309 21.43 -11.04 9.66
CA LYS A 309 21.74 -10.99 11.10
C LYS A 309 23.22 -11.27 11.38
N ASN A 310 23.79 -12.31 10.76
CA ASN A 310 25.20 -12.67 10.90
C ASN A 310 26.15 -11.57 10.38
N SER A 311 25.72 -10.81 9.37
CA SER A 311 26.46 -9.64 8.87
C SER A 311 26.33 -8.39 9.76
N GLY A 312 25.56 -8.47 10.86
CA GLY A 312 25.32 -7.36 11.77
C GLY A 312 24.41 -6.26 11.21
N ARG A 313 23.70 -6.53 10.10
CA ARG A 313 22.81 -5.56 9.46
C ARG A 313 21.51 -5.44 10.23
N LYS A 314 21.07 -4.19 10.41
CA LYS A 314 19.78 -3.87 11.03
C LYS A 314 18.66 -4.31 10.08
N LEU A 315 17.70 -5.07 10.60
CA LEU A 315 16.62 -5.65 9.81
C LEU A 315 15.27 -5.32 10.45
N VAL A 316 14.34 -4.81 9.63
CA VAL A 316 12.93 -4.68 9.97
C VAL A 316 12.13 -5.53 8.98
N ILE A 317 11.25 -6.38 9.51
CA ILE A 317 10.32 -7.18 8.72
C ILE A 317 8.91 -6.66 8.99
N LEU A 318 8.20 -6.34 7.92
CA LEU A 318 6.81 -5.92 7.91
C LEU A 318 6.00 -7.02 7.24
N GLU A 319 4.85 -7.37 7.80
CA GLU A 319 4.02 -8.48 7.34
C GLU A 319 2.57 -8.03 7.23
N LYS A 320 1.87 -8.49 6.20
CA LYS A 320 0.43 -8.26 5.95
C LYS A 320 0.06 -6.80 5.68
N LYS A 321 0.36 -5.87 6.58
CA LYS A 321 0.16 -4.42 6.46
C LYS A 321 1.08 -3.66 7.40
N ILE A 322 1.44 -2.43 7.06
CA ILE A 322 2.10 -1.54 8.03
C ILE A 322 1.04 -1.07 9.04
N PRO A 323 1.22 -1.31 10.35
CA PRO A 323 0.24 -0.85 11.34
C PRO A 323 0.03 0.66 11.24
N LEU A 324 -1.24 1.08 11.19
CA LEU A 324 -1.58 2.50 11.11
C LEU A 324 -1.02 3.24 12.34
N PRO A 325 -0.62 4.51 12.21
CA PRO A 325 -0.27 5.33 13.36
C PRO A 325 -1.44 5.44 14.34
N ASP A 326 -1.16 5.29 15.64
CA ASP A 326 -2.17 5.51 16.68
C ASP A 326 -2.33 7.01 17.00
N MET A 327 -3.30 7.33 17.87
CA MET A 327 -3.59 8.72 18.23
C MET A 327 -2.44 9.39 18.97
N ASP A 328 -1.63 8.64 19.72
CA ASP A 328 -0.50 9.17 20.48
C ASP A 328 0.67 9.49 19.54
N GLU A 329 0.97 8.62 18.59
CA GLU A 329 1.95 8.85 17.53
C GLU A 329 1.59 10.07 16.68
N ILE A 330 0.31 10.20 16.31
CA ILE A 330 -0.19 11.35 15.54
C ILE A 330 -0.10 12.63 16.38
N GLY A 331 -0.44 12.57 17.66
CA GLY A 331 -0.40 13.71 18.58
C GLY A 331 1.01 14.25 18.84
N GLN A 332 2.05 13.44 18.66
CA GLN A 332 3.45 13.85 18.80
C GLN A 332 4.00 14.62 17.60
N ILE A 333 3.29 14.65 16.47
CA ILE A 333 3.70 15.40 15.28
C ILE A 333 3.17 16.83 15.38
N HIS A 334 4.09 17.79 15.49
CA HIS A 334 3.76 19.21 15.50
C HIS A 334 3.31 19.63 14.11
N ARG A 335 2.05 20.08 13.99
CA ARG A 335 1.42 20.45 12.73
C ARG A 335 0.44 21.61 12.89
N GLU A 336 0.18 22.30 11.79
CA GLU A 336 -0.70 23.46 11.69
C GLU A 336 -1.61 23.34 10.45
N THR A 337 -2.41 24.37 10.17
CA THR A 337 -3.15 24.49 8.91
C THR A 337 -2.25 25.12 7.86
N TYR A 338 -2.12 24.47 6.71
CA TYR A 338 -1.22 24.90 5.63
C TYR A 338 -1.98 25.49 4.46
N GLY A 339 -1.46 26.58 3.88
CA GLY A 339 -1.99 27.20 2.66
C GLY A 339 -1.28 26.74 1.38
N SER A 340 -0.10 26.12 1.50
CA SER A 340 0.67 25.60 0.37
C SER A 340 1.51 24.38 0.75
N VAL A 341 2.01 23.65 -0.26
CA VAL A 341 2.89 22.48 -0.07
C VAL A 341 4.22 22.90 0.55
N GLU A 342 4.73 24.07 0.19
CA GLU A 342 6.00 24.61 0.70
C GLU A 342 5.90 24.93 2.20
N GLN A 343 4.78 25.52 2.65
CA GLN A 343 4.53 25.77 4.08
C GLN A 343 4.42 24.46 4.87
N LEU A 344 3.69 23.48 4.31
CA LEU A 344 3.56 22.15 4.89
C LEU A 344 4.92 21.49 5.08
N LEU A 345 5.76 21.49 4.05
CA LEU A 345 7.08 20.88 4.08
C LEU A 345 8.03 21.60 5.05
N ALA A 346 8.02 22.93 5.07
CA ALA A 346 8.84 23.72 5.99
C ALA A 346 8.54 23.40 7.46
N HIS A 347 7.27 23.25 7.82
CA HIS A 347 6.86 22.97 9.20
C HIS A 347 7.00 21.48 9.55
N LEU A 348 6.55 20.58 8.67
CA LEU A 348 6.54 19.15 8.97
C LEU A 348 7.94 18.53 8.97
N SER A 349 8.85 18.98 8.09
CA SER A 349 10.24 18.48 8.08
C SER A 349 10.99 18.76 9.39
N ALA A 350 10.61 19.79 10.14
CA ALA A 350 11.18 20.10 11.46
C ALA A 350 10.91 19.01 12.52
N ASN A 351 9.93 18.13 12.29
CA ASN A 351 9.67 16.98 13.16
C ASN A 351 10.72 15.86 12.99
N ILE A 352 11.54 15.91 11.94
CA ILE A 352 12.58 14.91 11.67
C ILE A 352 13.83 15.26 12.49
N GLN A 353 14.05 14.52 13.58
CA GLN A 353 15.14 14.74 14.51
C GLN A 353 15.97 13.45 14.68
N TYR A 354 17.25 13.53 14.33
CA TYR A 354 18.23 12.46 14.51
C TYR A 354 19.57 13.06 14.99
N PRO A 355 19.66 13.50 16.26
CA PRO A 355 20.84 14.21 16.76
C PRO A 355 22.11 13.36 16.79
N ALA A 356 21.99 12.03 16.78
CA ALA A 356 23.12 11.12 16.76
C ALA A 356 23.93 11.17 15.45
N ASN A 357 23.33 11.62 14.34
CA ASN A 357 24.02 11.75 13.06
C ASN A 357 23.35 12.80 12.16
N THR A 358 23.98 13.96 12.02
CA THR A 358 23.45 15.08 11.23
C THR A 358 23.31 14.74 9.74
N GLU A 359 24.22 13.94 9.18
CA GLU A 359 24.17 13.56 7.77
C GLU A 359 22.96 12.65 7.49
N LEU A 360 22.70 11.68 8.35
CA LEU A 360 21.51 10.84 8.24
C LEU A 360 20.22 11.66 8.42
N GLN A 361 20.21 12.64 9.33
CA GLN A 361 19.08 13.57 9.47
C GLN A 361 18.82 14.35 8.17
N ARG A 362 19.88 14.85 7.50
CA ARG A 362 19.75 15.54 6.20
C ARG A 362 19.19 14.61 5.12
N LEU A 363 19.64 13.35 5.09
CA LEU A 363 19.09 12.33 4.19
C LEU A 363 17.60 12.08 4.47
N MET A 364 17.18 11.98 5.73
CA MET A 364 15.77 11.81 6.12
C MET A 364 14.90 12.99 5.71
N VAL A 365 15.36 14.22 5.96
CA VAL A 365 14.66 15.45 5.53
C VAL A 365 14.54 15.49 4.00
N LYS A 366 15.63 15.23 3.28
CA LYS A 366 15.62 15.20 1.81
C LYS A 366 14.68 14.14 1.27
N ALA A 367 14.74 12.91 1.78
CA ALA A 367 13.88 11.81 1.37
C ALA A 367 12.39 12.14 1.58
N PHE A 368 12.04 12.71 2.74
CA PHE A 368 10.68 13.14 3.05
C PHE A 368 10.19 14.25 2.10
N VAL A 369 10.99 15.31 1.93
CA VAL A 369 10.65 16.43 1.05
C VAL A 369 10.46 15.96 -0.40
N ASP A 370 11.39 15.15 -0.92
CA ASP A 370 11.30 14.63 -2.29
C ASP A 370 10.02 13.82 -2.52
N VAL A 371 9.67 12.91 -1.60
CA VAL A 371 8.49 12.04 -1.74
C VAL A 371 7.18 12.83 -1.68
N ILE A 372 7.09 13.81 -0.78
CA ILE A 372 5.88 14.65 -0.67
C ILE A 372 5.76 15.60 -1.86
N LEU A 373 6.87 16.12 -2.40
CA LEU A 373 6.86 16.92 -3.63
C LEU A 373 6.43 16.09 -4.83
N GLU A 374 6.95 14.87 -4.99
CA GLU A 374 6.52 13.94 -6.03
C GLU A 374 5.01 13.63 -5.93
N GLU A 375 4.51 13.33 -4.73
CA GLU A 375 3.07 13.08 -4.52
C GLU A 375 2.20 14.33 -4.79
N SER A 376 2.72 15.52 -4.53
CA SER A 376 2.00 16.78 -4.78
C SER A 376 1.75 17.07 -6.27
N GLN A 377 2.50 16.41 -7.16
CA GLN A 377 2.34 16.51 -8.61
C GLN A 377 1.31 15.50 -9.16
N SER A 378 0.71 14.66 -8.31
CA SER A 378 -0.29 13.67 -8.72
C SER A 378 -1.63 14.32 -9.13
N SER A 379 -2.34 13.67 -10.06
CA SER A 379 -3.61 14.15 -10.62
C SER A 379 -4.79 14.21 -9.63
N GLN A 380 -4.63 13.70 -8.40
CA GLN A 380 -5.63 13.73 -7.32
C GLN A 380 -5.20 14.62 -6.13
N PHE A 381 -4.47 15.69 -6.41
CA PHE A 381 -3.91 16.58 -5.40
C PHE A 381 -4.99 17.20 -4.49
N ASN A 382 -4.80 17.01 -3.17
CA ASN A 382 -5.55 17.69 -2.13
C ASN A 382 -4.62 17.95 -0.94
N LEU A 383 -4.48 19.21 -0.54
CA LEU A 383 -3.52 19.60 0.49
C LEU A 383 -3.81 18.95 1.85
N HIS A 384 -5.07 18.82 2.27
CA HIS A 384 -5.42 18.14 3.51
C HIS A 384 -5.09 16.64 3.48
N LYS A 385 -5.35 15.99 2.34
CA LYS A 385 -4.98 14.57 2.15
C LYS A 385 -3.45 14.40 2.19
N LEU A 386 -2.71 15.31 1.56
CA LEU A 386 -1.25 15.33 1.57
C LEU A 386 -0.69 15.56 2.97
N THR A 387 -1.29 16.45 3.77
CA THR A 387 -0.94 16.64 5.19
C THR A 387 -1.08 15.34 5.98
N ASN A 388 -2.20 14.63 5.80
CA ASN A 388 -2.40 13.35 6.49
C ASN A 388 -1.40 12.28 6.05
N GLN A 389 -1.10 12.19 4.75
CA GLN A 389 -0.06 11.29 4.23
C GLN A 389 1.31 11.63 4.83
N ALA A 390 1.69 12.91 4.84
CA ALA A 390 2.95 13.38 5.41
C ALA A 390 3.09 13.06 6.91
N VAL A 391 2.02 13.26 7.69
CA VAL A 391 1.99 12.88 9.12
C VAL A 391 2.21 11.38 9.28
N TYR A 392 1.56 10.54 8.46
CA TYR A 392 1.75 9.08 8.52
C TYR A 392 3.21 8.69 8.26
N LEU A 393 3.85 9.30 7.26
CA LEU A 393 5.27 9.06 6.96
C LEU A 393 6.16 9.45 8.14
N LEU A 394 5.88 10.56 8.82
CA LEU A 394 6.66 10.99 9.99
C LEU A 394 6.47 10.06 11.18
N CYS A 395 5.24 9.61 11.46
CA CYS A 395 4.97 8.63 12.51
C CYS A 395 5.74 7.33 12.24
N TRP A 396 5.65 6.79 11.02
CA TRP A 396 6.37 5.57 10.66
C TRP A 396 7.88 5.77 10.61
N LEU A 397 8.39 6.90 10.14
CA LEU A 397 9.81 7.22 10.23
C LEU A 397 10.26 7.16 11.69
N LYS A 398 9.57 7.84 12.61
CA LYS A 398 9.91 7.84 14.04
C LYS A 398 9.88 6.43 14.64
N ARG A 399 8.89 5.62 14.26
CA ARG A 399 8.74 4.22 14.72
C ARG A 399 9.89 3.33 14.27
N TYR A 400 10.28 3.41 13.00
CA TYR A 400 11.29 2.51 12.42
C TYR A 400 12.71 3.08 12.43
N GLN A 401 12.89 4.35 12.80
CA GLN A 401 14.19 5.03 12.86
C GLN A 401 15.17 4.35 13.82
N GLY A 402 14.74 3.99 15.04
CA GLY A 402 15.59 3.28 16.00
C GLY A 402 16.01 1.88 15.52
N PRO A 403 15.05 1.02 15.14
CA PRO A 403 15.33 -0.30 14.60
C PRO A 403 16.25 -0.30 13.38
N LEU A 404 16.08 0.62 12.43
CA LEU A 404 16.86 0.66 11.19
C LEU A 404 18.22 1.34 11.34
N PHE A 405 18.32 2.40 12.15
CA PHE A 405 19.48 3.29 12.13
C PHE A 405 20.20 3.44 13.47
N SER A 406 19.92 2.61 14.48
CA SER A 406 20.70 2.62 15.73
C SER A 406 22.20 2.45 15.44
N ASP A 407 23.01 3.39 15.95
CA ASP A 407 24.48 3.46 15.77
C ASP A 407 24.96 3.52 14.32
N TRP A 408 24.14 4.11 13.43
CA TRP A 408 24.42 4.14 11.99
C TRP A 408 25.76 4.82 11.64
N LYS A 409 26.50 4.17 10.74
CA LYS A 409 27.73 4.66 10.12
C LYS A 409 27.56 4.75 8.61
N MET A 410 28.31 5.65 7.98
CA MET A 410 28.22 6.00 6.55
C MET A 410 28.25 4.81 5.57
N SER A 411 28.92 3.70 5.88
CA SER A 411 28.99 2.50 5.04
C SER A 411 27.91 1.44 5.33
N GLN A 412 27.06 1.65 6.33
CA GLN A 412 26.07 0.67 6.77
C GLN A 412 24.75 0.85 6.02
N ILE A 413 24.22 -0.25 5.49
CA ILE A 413 22.92 -0.32 4.83
C ILE A 413 22.01 -1.22 5.66
N ALA A 414 20.92 -0.68 6.19
CA ALA A 414 19.88 -1.46 6.86
C ALA A 414 19.06 -2.25 5.83
N CYS A 415 18.16 -3.11 6.27
CA CYS A 415 17.24 -3.84 5.40
C CYS A 415 15.81 -3.74 5.95
N LEU A 416 14.87 -3.39 5.08
CA LEU A 416 13.44 -3.42 5.33
C LEU A 416 12.82 -4.40 4.35
N VAL A 417 12.24 -5.47 4.90
CA VAL A 417 11.51 -6.48 4.14
C VAL A 417 10.03 -6.26 4.36
N TYR A 418 9.24 -6.26 3.28
CA TYR A 418 7.79 -6.22 3.36
C TYR A 418 7.16 -7.43 2.67
N LEU A 419 6.62 -8.34 3.47
CA LEU A 419 5.94 -9.56 3.03
C LEU A 419 4.43 -9.32 2.89
N GLY A 420 3.91 -9.56 1.67
CA GLY A 420 2.48 -9.47 1.34
C GLY A 420 2.09 -8.33 0.41
N GLY A 421 3.07 -7.54 -0.05
CA GLY A 421 2.88 -6.48 -1.04
C GLY A 421 2.19 -5.23 -0.52
N CYS A 422 2.43 -4.12 -1.21
CA CYS A 422 1.89 -2.81 -0.85
C CYS A 422 0.41 -2.67 -1.18
N ARG A 423 -0.40 -2.33 -0.18
CA ARG A 423 -1.88 -2.35 -0.26
C ARG A 423 -2.50 -0.97 -0.48
N ASN A 424 -1.85 0.08 0.02
CA ASN A 424 -2.35 1.44 -0.03
C ASN A 424 -1.26 2.46 -0.40
N LEU A 425 -1.71 3.69 -0.62
CA LEU A 425 -0.86 4.79 -1.07
C LEU A 425 0.12 5.24 0.01
N GLN A 426 -0.28 5.23 1.29
CA GLN A 426 0.59 5.60 2.40
C GLN A 426 1.78 4.65 2.50
N GLU A 427 1.54 3.34 2.48
CA GLU A 427 2.59 2.32 2.43
C GLU A 427 3.52 2.53 1.22
N THR A 428 2.95 2.88 0.07
CA THR A 428 3.73 3.16 -1.15
C THR A 428 4.70 4.31 -0.93
N LEU A 429 4.20 5.43 -0.40
CA LEU A 429 5.01 6.62 -0.12
C LEU A 429 6.10 6.32 0.93
N PHE A 430 5.78 5.51 1.94
CA PHE A 430 6.75 5.13 2.97
C PHE A 430 7.88 4.27 2.42
N LEU A 431 7.57 3.24 1.62
CA LEU A 431 8.60 2.40 1.00
C LEU A 431 9.46 3.19 0.02
N LYS A 432 8.86 4.11 -0.77
CA LYS A 432 9.60 5.04 -1.62
C LYS A 432 10.55 5.91 -0.80
N MET A 433 10.09 6.44 0.33
CA MET A 433 10.92 7.22 1.24
C MET A 433 12.08 6.41 1.82
N MET A 434 11.83 5.17 2.27
CA MET A 434 12.86 4.26 2.76
C MET A 434 13.88 3.91 1.67
N ALA A 435 13.45 3.76 0.42
CA ALA A 435 14.33 3.53 -0.72
C ALA A 435 15.19 4.77 -1.09
N LYS A 436 14.91 5.95 -0.52
CA LYS A 436 15.79 7.13 -0.63
C LYS A 436 16.77 7.27 0.56
N LEU A 437 16.80 6.30 1.47
CA LEU A 437 17.69 6.24 2.63
C LEU A 437 18.68 5.07 2.50
N PRO A 438 19.69 4.97 3.39
CA PRO A 438 20.64 3.85 3.45
C PRO A 438 19.98 2.52 3.91
N VAL A 439 18.93 2.10 3.20
CA VAL A 439 18.09 0.93 3.50
C VAL A 439 17.84 0.18 2.20
N ASP A 440 18.11 -1.12 2.21
CA ASP A 440 17.59 -2.03 1.20
C ASP A 440 16.11 -2.26 1.46
N VAL A 441 15.27 -1.93 0.50
CA VAL A 441 13.82 -2.15 0.55
C VAL A 441 13.48 -3.34 -0.35
N VAL A 442 13.03 -4.43 0.27
CA VAL A 442 12.67 -5.68 -0.41
C VAL A 442 11.19 -5.95 -0.22
N ILE A 443 10.44 -5.96 -1.31
CA ILE A 443 9.00 -6.23 -1.32
C ILE A 443 8.78 -7.64 -1.84
N LEU A 444 8.23 -8.50 -0.99
CA LEU A 444 7.95 -9.90 -1.30
C LEU A 444 6.46 -10.11 -1.48
N THR A 445 6.09 -10.59 -2.66
CA THR A 445 4.71 -10.90 -3.06
C THR A 445 4.65 -12.35 -3.57
N PRO A 446 4.84 -13.35 -2.69
CA PRO A 446 4.88 -14.74 -3.11
C PRO A 446 3.52 -15.24 -3.63
N ASP A 447 2.42 -14.65 -3.16
CA ASP A 447 1.08 -14.93 -3.65
C ASP A 447 0.71 -13.95 -4.78
N LEU A 448 0.66 -14.45 -6.01
CA LEU A 448 0.29 -13.70 -7.22
C LEU A 448 -1.18 -13.22 -7.21
N GLY A 449 -2.03 -13.74 -6.31
CA GLY A 449 -3.36 -13.20 -6.05
C GLY A 449 -3.32 -11.80 -5.40
N ASN A 450 -2.25 -11.49 -4.66
CA ASN A 450 -2.08 -10.21 -3.97
C ASN A 450 -1.30 -9.22 -4.85
N LYS A 451 -2.01 -8.40 -5.63
CA LYS A 451 -1.39 -7.39 -6.48
C LYS A 451 -0.82 -6.21 -5.68
N CYS A 452 0.50 -6.04 -5.73
CA CYS A 452 1.19 -4.86 -5.19
C CYS A 452 1.06 -3.68 -6.15
N LYS A 453 0.47 -2.57 -5.71
CA LYS A 453 0.22 -1.39 -6.56
C LYS A 453 1.37 -0.39 -6.63
N LEU A 454 2.50 -0.68 -5.97
CA LEU A 454 3.66 0.20 -5.99
C LEU A 454 4.26 0.26 -7.40
N GLN A 455 4.53 1.47 -7.89
CA GLN A 455 5.24 1.72 -9.14
C GLN A 455 6.27 2.83 -8.89
N ASP A 456 7.50 2.63 -9.37
CA ASP A 456 8.57 3.62 -9.30
C ASP A 456 9.58 3.41 -10.42
N ALA A 457 10.17 4.49 -10.94
CA ALA A 457 11.10 4.43 -12.06
C ALA A 457 12.42 3.70 -11.72
N VAL A 458 12.79 3.65 -10.43
CA VAL A 458 14.01 2.96 -9.97
C VAL A 458 13.73 1.62 -9.29
N LEU A 459 12.48 1.15 -9.26
CA LEU A 459 12.12 -0.16 -8.73
C LEU A 459 12.68 -1.26 -9.65
N PHE A 460 13.46 -2.18 -9.08
CA PHE A 460 13.89 -3.39 -9.78
C PHE A 460 12.89 -4.50 -9.52
N GLU A 461 12.44 -5.18 -10.57
CA GLU A 461 11.35 -6.15 -10.49
C GLU A 461 11.78 -7.53 -10.99
N ILE A 462 11.42 -8.56 -10.22
CA ILE A 462 11.58 -9.96 -10.59
C ILE A 462 10.19 -10.60 -10.56
N HIS A 463 9.81 -11.24 -11.67
CA HIS A 463 8.52 -11.91 -11.80
C HIS A 463 8.74 -13.40 -12.00
N ASN A 464 8.27 -14.19 -11.05
CA ASN A 464 8.27 -15.65 -11.10
C ASN A 464 6.86 -16.16 -11.42
N ALA A 465 6.77 -17.35 -12.04
CA ALA A 465 5.51 -17.93 -12.47
C ALA A 465 4.71 -18.59 -11.34
N GLU A 466 5.39 -19.12 -10.32
CA GLU A 466 4.75 -19.87 -9.25
C GLU A 466 4.20 -18.94 -8.16
N SER A 467 3.02 -19.29 -7.64
CA SER A 467 2.37 -18.57 -6.54
C SER A 467 2.35 -19.41 -5.27
N MET A 468 2.65 -18.81 -4.12
CA MET A 468 2.65 -19.46 -2.81
C MET A 468 2.10 -18.52 -1.73
N THR A 469 1.16 -19.01 -0.93
CA THR A 469 0.71 -18.28 0.27
C THR A 469 1.74 -18.44 1.39
N VAL A 470 2.26 -17.31 1.86
CA VAL A 470 3.18 -17.22 2.99
C VAL A 470 2.60 -16.24 3.99
N GLU A 471 2.15 -16.74 5.14
CA GLU A 471 1.46 -15.91 6.14
C GLU A 471 2.42 -15.13 7.05
N GLU A 472 3.58 -15.72 7.33
CA GLU A 472 4.59 -15.21 8.26
C GLU A 472 5.98 -15.44 7.67
N PHE A 473 6.86 -14.48 7.88
CA PHE A 473 8.25 -14.52 7.49
C PHE A 473 9.00 -15.45 8.46
N PRO A 474 9.80 -16.41 7.97
CA PRO A 474 10.42 -17.40 8.82
C PRO A 474 11.47 -16.76 9.76
N ASP A 475 11.24 -16.84 11.07
CA ASP A 475 12.14 -16.36 12.13
C ASP A 475 12.65 -17.51 13.02
N GLU A 476 13.57 -17.21 13.95
CA GLU A 476 14.16 -18.21 14.86
C GLU A 476 13.21 -18.67 15.99
N SER A 477 12.08 -17.98 16.20
CA SER A 477 11.10 -18.29 17.25
C SER A 477 10.08 -19.36 16.85
N GLY A 478 9.91 -19.60 15.55
CA GLY A 478 9.07 -20.67 15.02
C GLY A 478 9.85 -21.93 14.69
N GLU A 479 9.30 -23.11 14.98
CA GLU A 479 9.70 -24.33 14.27
C GLU A 479 9.45 -24.09 12.77
N VAL A 480 10.50 -23.79 12.01
CA VAL A 480 10.41 -23.63 10.54
C VAL A 480 10.00 -24.99 9.96
N LYS A 481 8.69 -25.19 9.80
CA LYS A 481 8.11 -26.37 9.17
C LYS A 481 8.25 -26.21 7.65
N VAL A 482 9.40 -26.60 7.12
CA VAL A 482 9.60 -26.71 5.68
C VAL A 482 8.78 -27.91 5.17
N GLY A 483 7.74 -27.63 4.39
CA GLY A 483 6.95 -28.67 3.73
C GLY A 483 7.81 -29.43 2.73
N THR A 484 7.79 -30.76 2.77
CA THR A 484 8.49 -31.57 1.76
C THR A 484 7.72 -31.55 0.44
N ALA A 485 8.38 -31.91 -0.67
CA ALA A 485 7.71 -32.06 -1.97
C ALA A 485 6.48 -32.99 -1.89
N ALA A 486 6.54 -34.05 -1.08
CA ALA A 486 5.41 -34.93 -0.82
C ALA A 486 4.26 -34.24 -0.06
N TYR A 487 4.57 -33.37 0.90
CA TYR A 487 3.57 -32.59 1.64
C TYR A 487 2.85 -31.58 0.74
N HIS A 488 3.59 -30.89 -0.14
CA HIS A 488 3.01 -29.95 -1.09
C HIS A 488 2.20 -30.67 -2.18
N ALA A 489 2.71 -31.79 -2.72
CA ALA A 489 1.96 -32.63 -3.65
C ALA A 489 0.67 -33.18 -3.01
N GLN A 490 0.71 -33.60 -1.75
CA GLN A 490 -0.48 -34.02 -0.99
C GLN A 490 -1.48 -32.87 -0.85
N ARG A 491 -1.01 -31.64 -0.58
CA ARG A 491 -1.89 -30.46 -0.46
C ARG A 491 -2.51 -30.02 -1.78
N GLU A 492 -1.76 -30.07 -2.88
CA GLU A 492 -2.28 -29.79 -4.23
C GLU A 492 -3.29 -30.86 -4.66
N LEU A 493 -2.97 -32.15 -4.47
CA LEU A 493 -3.91 -33.26 -4.68
C LEU A 493 -5.16 -33.11 -3.82
N ASP A 494 -5.01 -32.82 -2.53
CA ASP A 494 -6.14 -32.61 -1.64
C ASP A 494 -7.01 -31.43 -2.12
N THR A 495 -6.42 -30.35 -2.61
CA THR A 495 -7.19 -29.18 -3.08
C THR A 495 -7.99 -29.53 -4.33
N LEU A 496 -7.39 -30.25 -5.27
CA LEU A 496 -8.07 -30.76 -6.47
C LEU A 496 -9.16 -31.80 -6.14
N LEU A 497 -8.96 -32.62 -5.11
CA LEU A 497 -9.87 -33.71 -4.77
C LEU A 497 -11.06 -33.27 -3.91
N TYR A 498 -10.93 -32.23 -3.09
CA TYR A 498 -11.95 -31.83 -2.10
C TYR A 498 -12.72 -30.54 -2.44
N GLN A 499 -12.33 -29.79 -3.46
CA GLN A 499 -13.16 -28.70 -3.99
C GLN A 499 -14.28 -29.25 -4.89
N ASP A 500 -15.53 -28.89 -4.59
CA ASP A 500 -16.74 -29.17 -5.39
C ASP A 500 -17.04 -30.63 -5.75
N SER A 501 -16.33 -31.60 -5.15
CA SER A 501 -16.46 -33.04 -5.46
C SER A 501 -17.43 -33.81 -4.55
N GLY A 502 -17.97 -33.18 -3.50
CA GLY A 502 -18.75 -33.87 -2.46
C GLY A 502 -17.92 -34.82 -1.57
N MET A 503 -16.59 -34.78 -1.67
CA MET A 503 -15.68 -35.46 -0.77
C MET A 503 -15.22 -34.52 0.34
N TYR A 504 -15.04 -35.08 1.54
CA TYR A 504 -14.62 -34.33 2.73
C TYR A 504 -13.39 -34.97 3.37
N ARG A 505 -12.50 -34.15 3.92
CA ARG A 505 -11.37 -34.61 4.73
C ARG A 505 -11.86 -35.14 6.07
N SER A 506 -11.12 -36.08 6.64
CA SER A 506 -11.38 -36.53 8.01
C SER A 506 -11.24 -35.38 9.00
N MET A 507 -12.23 -35.21 9.86
CA MET A 507 -12.30 -34.15 10.87
C MET A 507 -12.14 -32.75 10.26
N GLN A 508 -12.72 -32.52 9.08
CA GLN A 508 -12.65 -31.23 8.38
C GLN A 508 -13.41 -30.10 9.09
N TYR A 509 -14.46 -30.43 9.83
CA TYR A 509 -15.38 -29.47 10.42
C TYR A 509 -15.47 -29.65 11.94
N ASP A 510 -15.31 -28.54 12.66
CA ASP A 510 -15.42 -28.48 14.13
C ASP A 510 -16.74 -27.86 14.61
N LYS A 511 -17.63 -27.46 13.69
CA LYS A 511 -18.94 -26.87 14.00
C LYS A 511 -20.06 -27.56 13.24
N ALA A 512 -21.19 -27.77 13.92
CA ALA A 512 -22.39 -28.29 13.31
C ALA A 512 -23.67 -27.78 13.97
N VAL A 513 -24.80 -27.84 13.27
CA VAL A 513 -26.15 -27.57 13.75
C VAL A 513 -27.04 -28.74 13.36
N THR A 514 -27.85 -29.24 14.29
CA THR A 514 -28.67 -30.42 14.04
C THR A 514 -30.00 -30.04 13.40
N VAL A 515 -30.44 -30.90 12.47
CA VAL A 515 -31.71 -30.82 11.77
C VAL A 515 -32.44 -32.13 12.02
N SER A 516 -33.49 -32.10 12.83
CA SER A 516 -34.28 -33.31 13.10
C SER A 516 -35.04 -33.73 11.85
N LEU A 517 -34.86 -34.98 11.45
CA LEU A 517 -35.56 -35.59 10.33
C LEU A 517 -36.96 -36.06 10.75
N GLN A 518 -37.94 -35.82 9.90
CA GLN A 518 -39.24 -36.48 9.96
C GLN A 518 -39.15 -37.77 9.13
N THR A 519 -39.18 -38.91 9.80
CA THR A 519 -38.99 -40.23 9.18
C THR A 519 -40.22 -41.10 9.36
N THR A 520 -40.47 -42.02 8.44
CA THR A 520 -41.30 -43.21 8.73
C THR A 520 -40.53 -44.20 9.61
N TYR A 521 -41.22 -45.15 10.24
CA TYR A 521 -40.57 -46.17 11.06
C TYR A 521 -39.56 -47.01 10.26
N GLU A 522 -39.91 -47.36 9.02
CA GLU A 522 -39.06 -48.14 8.11
C GLU A 522 -37.80 -47.36 7.70
N GLU A 523 -37.88 -46.05 7.53
CA GLU A 523 -36.73 -45.20 7.18
C GLU A 523 -35.69 -45.10 8.28
N ILE A 524 -36.08 -45.29 9.55
CA ILE A 524 -35.13 -45.26 10.68
C ILE A 524 -33.97 -46.22 10.40
N ALA A 525 -34.25 -47.48 10.07
CA ALA A 525 -33.21 -48.49 9.86
C ALA A 525 -32.32 -48.19 8.64
N ILE A 526 -32.92 -47.64 7.56
CA ILE A 526 -32.20 -47.27 6.33
C ILE A 526 -31.20 -46.16 6.62
N LEU A 527 -31.66 -45.09 7.28
CA LEU A 527 -30.83 -43.92 7.58
C LEU A 527 -29.85 -44.20 8.72
N TRP A 528 -30.17 -45.10 9.65
CA TRP A 528 -29.37 -45.41 10.84
C TRP A 528 -27.90 -45.67 10.50
N ASN A 529 -27.63 -46.55 9.54
CA ASN A 529 -26.26 -46.95 9.20
C ASN A 529 -25.61 -46.11 8.09
N GLN A 530 -26.35 -45.15 7.52
CA GLN A 530 -25.89 -44.27 6.46
C GLN A 530 -25.01 -43.13 7.03
N GLU A 531 -23.91 -42.80 6.34
CA GLU A 531 -23.11 -41.60 6.67
C GLU A 531 -23.97 -40.34 6.52
N VAL A 532 -23.84 -39.39 7.44
CA VAL A 532 -24.71 -38.20 7.49
C VAL A 532 -24.63 -37.36 6.21
N LYS A 533 -23.49 -37.37 5.51
CA LYS A 533 -23.33 -36.63 4.24
C LYS A 533 -24.20 -37.11 3.09
N TYR A 534 -24.73 -38.33 3.17
CA TYR A 534 -25.64 -38.89 2.17
C TYR A 534 -27.10 -38.79 2.60
N ARG A 535 -27.38 -38.27 3.80
CA ARG A 535 -28.74 -38.10 4.30
C ARG A 535 -29.39 -36.85 3.69
N PRO A 536 -30.72 -36.85 3.52
CA PRO A 536 -31.44 -35.66 3.06
C PRO A 536 -31.19 -34.48 4.01
N ASN A 537 -31.14 -33.27 3.43
CA ASN A 537 -30.89 -32.00 4.13
C ASN A 537 -29.49 -31.84 4.76
N PHE A 538 -28.54 -32.72 4.43
CA PHE A 538 -27.14 -32.46 4.72
C PHE A 538 -26.64 -31.29 3.86
N SER A 539 -26.01 -30.31 4.50
CA SER A 539 -25.42 -29.16 3.82
C SER A 539 -24.35 -28.52 4.68
N ILE A 540 -23.52 -27.69 4.06
CA ILE A 540 -22.46 -26.96 4.74
C ILE A 540 -22.61 -25.50 4.38
N VAL A 541 -22.81 -24.66 5.40
CA VAL A 541 -23.01 -23.22 5.25
C VAL A 541 -22.03 -22.52 6.16
N ASP A 542 -21.19 -21.65 5.60
CA ASP A 542 -20.18 -20.88 6.32
C ASP A 542 -19.30 -21.72 7.26
N GLY A 543 -18.88 -22.89 6.78
CA GLY A 543 -18.04 -23.83 7.54
C GLY A 543 -18.75 -24.55 8.70
N THR A 544 -20.07 -24.42 8.81
CA THR A 544 -20.92 -25.14 9.78
C THR A 544 -21.72 -26.22 9.07
N VAL A 545 -21.68 -27.44 9.59
CA VAL A 545 -22.40 -28.59 9.00
C VAL A 545 -23.84 -28.62 9.52
N ASN A 546 -24.82 -28.62 8.63
CA ASN A 546 -26.20 -28.96 8.96
C ASN A 546 -26.32 -30.49 9.02
N LEU A 547 -26.44 -31.04 10.22
CA LEU A 547 -26.42 -32.48 10.53
C LEU A 547 -27.85 -33.04 10.61
N PRO A 548 -28.27 -33.89 9.66
CA PRO A 548 -29.57 -34.55 9.73
C PRO A 548 -29.55 -35.68 10.75
N VAL A 549 -30.38 -35.58 11.80
CA VAL A 549 -30.43 -36.52 12.93
C VAL A 549 -31.82 -37.10 13.12
N ILE A 550 -31.88 -38.33 13.62
CA ILE A 550 -33.14 -38.98 14.00
C ILE A 550 -33.40 -38.72 15.49
N PHE A 551 -34.61 -38.27 15.82
CA PHE A 551 -35.08 -38.23 17.20
C PHE A 551 -36.51 -38.77 17.28
N ALA A 552 -36.64 -40.05 17.64
CA ALA A 552 -37.92 -40.75 17.53
C ALA A 552 -38.28 -41.58 18.77
N LYS A 553 -39.58 -41.83 18.94
CA LYS A 553 -40.14 -42.79 19.89
C LYS A 553 -41.01 -43.79 19.17
N VAL A 554 -40.80 -45.05 19.48
CA VAL A 554 -41.54 -46.18 18.92
C VAL A 554 -42.42 -46.78 20.02
N CYS A 555 -43.74 -46.65 19.84
CA CYS A 555 -44.79 -47.10 20.75
C CYS A 555 -45.44 -48.39 20.23
N GLY A 556 -45.57 -49.38 21.11
CA GLY A 556 -46.23 -50.64 20.81
C GLY A 556 -45.40 -51.62 19.99
N VAL A 557 -45.98 -52.77 19.72
CA VAL A 557 -45.38 -53.89 18.99
C VAL A 557 -46.33 -54.28 17.85
N LYS A 558 -45.84 -54.22 16.61
CA LYS A 558 -46.64 -54.54 15.43
C LYS A 558 -47.13 -56.00 15.48
N ASN A 559 -48.45 -56.20 15.35
CA ASN A 559 -49.12 -57.51 15.35
C ASN A 559 -48.78 -58.38 16.59
N ALA A 560 -48.40 -57.76 17.70
CA ALA A 560 -47.84 -58.43 18.89
C ALA A 560 -46.66 -59.40 18.60
N GLU A 561 -45.92 -59.23 17.49
CA GLU A 561 -44.80 -60.10 17.09
C GLU A 561 -43.50 -59.75 17.84
N VAL A 562 -43.44 -60.13 19.13
CA VAL A 562 -42.30 -59.86 20.03
C VAL A 562 -40.94 -60.30 19.46
N PRO A 563 -40.77 -61.49 18.84
CA PRO A 563 -39.47 -61.87 18.27
C PRO A 563 -39.00 -60.93 17.16
N GLN A 564 -39.92 -60.47 16.30
CA GLN A 564 -39.57 -59.54 15.21
C GLN A 564 -39.25 -58.14 15.73
N TYR A 565 -39.95 -57.68 16.76
CA TYR A 565 -39.67 -56.43 17.45
C TYR A 565 -38.23 -56.38 17.97
N TRP A 566 -37.79 -57.44 18.67
CA TRP A 566 -36.42 -57.53 19.15
C TRP A 566 -35.39 -57.69 18.03
N ALA A 567 -35.72 -58.41 16.95
CA ALA A 567 -34.86 -58.52 15.79
C ALA A 567 -34.58 -57.13 15.16
N LYS A 568 -35.62 -56.31 14.97
CA LYS A 568 -35.48 -54.94 14.45
C LYS A 568 -34.66 -54.03 15.36
N ILE A 569 -34.84 -54.12 16.68
CA ILE A 569 -34.01 -53.37 17.62
C ILE A 569 -32.54 -53.80 17.52
N LYS A 570 -32.28 -55.11 17.39
CA LYS A 570 -30.93 -55.66 17.25
C LYS A 570 -30.22 -55.15 16.00
N GLU A 571 -30.93 -54.93 14.90
CA GLU A 571 -30.37 -54.35 13.67
C GLU A 571 -29.83 -52.92 13.86
N LEU A 572 -30.38 -52.17 14.84
CA LEU A 572 -29.91 -50.83 15.19
C LEU A 572 -28.67 -50.84 16.11
N LEU A 573 -28.31 -51.99 16.68
CA LEU A 573 -27.16 -52.13 17.58
C LEU A 573 -25.84 -52.28 16.81
N VAL A 574 -25.55 -51.27 16.00
CA VAL A 574 -24.31 -51.15 15.22
C VAL A 574 -23.15 -50.57 16.04
N GLU A 575 -21.96 -50.47 15.44
CA GLU A 575 -20.82 -49.78 16.04
C GLU A 575 -21.20 -48.33 16.41
N ASN A 576 -20.67 -47.85 17.55
CA ASN A 576 -20.93 -46.50 18.07
C ASN A 576 -22.39 -46.26 18.56
N THR A 577 -23.13 -47.33 18.89
CA THR A 577 -24.44 -47.25 19.54
C THR A 577 -24.34 -47.43 21.06
N LEU A 578 -24.87 -46.45 21.80
CA LEU A 578 -25.17 -46.58 23.23
C LEU A 578 -26.52 -47.26 23.41
N VAL A 579 -26.60 -48.23 24.33
CA VAL A 579 -27.83 -48.98 24.60
C VAL A 579 -28.20 -48.85 26.06
N VAL A 580 -29.42 -48.37 26.32
CA VAL A 580 -29.98 -48.19 27.65
C VAL A 580 -31.16 -49.14 27.83
N LYS A 581 -31.16 -49.95 28.89
CA LYS A 581 -32.14 -51.03 29.12
C LYS A 581 -32.80 -50.89 30.49
N ASN A 582 -34.03 -50.38 30.56
CA ASN A 582 -34.87 -50.26 31.78
C ASN A 582 -34.22 -49.56 32.99
N ARG A 583 -33.04 -48.95 32.83
CA ARG A 583 -32.25 -48.32 33.89
C ARG A 583 -31.76 -46.96 33.40
N PRO A 584 -31.66 -45.95 34.28
CA PRO A 584 -31.27 -44.62 33.86
C PRO A 584 -29.80 -44.60 33.45
N MET A 585 -29.47 -43.69 32.54
CA MET A 585 -28.08 -43.42 32.13
C MET A 585 -27.27 -42.83 33.27
N VAL A 586 -27.91 -42.01 34.12
CA VAL A 586 -27.31 -41.43 35.32
C VAL A 586 -28.09 -41.91 36.55
N GLN A 587 -27.39 -42.59 37.46
CA GLN A 587 -27.98 -42.97 38.73
C GLN A 587 -27.88 -41.81 39.72
N GLY A 588 -28.90 -41.59 40.55
CA GLY A 588 -28.88 -40.53 41.55
C GLY A 588 -27.76 -40.66 42.59
N THR A 589 -27.15 -41.84 42.70
CA THR A 589 -25.99 -42.14 43.55
C THR A 589 -24.64 -41.86 42.88
N ASP A 590 -24.61 -41.56 41.58
CA ASP A 590 -23.35 -41.34 40.86
C ASP A 590 -22.69 -40.05 41.34
N ALA A 591 -21.38 -40.12 41.59
CA ALA A 591 -20.60 -38.95 41.98
C ALA A 591 -20.52 -37.95 40.81
N ASN A 592 -20.97 -36.71 41.05
CA ASN A 592 -20.83 -35.61 40.10
C ASN A 592 -19.90 -34.52 40.68
N PRO A 593 -18.60 -34.53 40.33
CA PRO A 593 -17.63 -33.56 40.84
C PRO A 593 -17.85 -32.13 40.30
N VAL A 594 -18.70 -31.95 39.29
CA VAL A 594 -19.04 -30.63 38.72
C VAL A 594 -20.20 -29.98 39.48
N LYS A 595 -21.11 -30.78 40.06
CA LYS A 595 -22.34 -30.30 40.71
C LYS A 595 -22.12 -29.17 41.74
N PRO A 596 -21.11 -29.20 42.62
CA PRO A 596 -20.87 -28.11 43.58
C PRO A 596 -20.52 -26.76 42.95
N PHE A 597 -19.99 -26.75 41.73
CA PHE A 597 -19.46 -25.56 41.05
C PHE A 597 -20.37 -25.06 39.91
N ALA A 598 -21.50 -25.71 39.68
CA ALA A 598 -22.37 -25.42 38.54
C ALA A 598 -22.88 -23.96 38.53
N THR A 599 -23.09 -23.36 39.71
CA THR A 599 -23.50 -21.95 39.86
C THR A 599 -22.42 -20.95 39.46
N GLU A 600 -21.15 -21.33 39.55
CA GLU A 600 -20.02 -20.50 39.11
C GLU A 600 -19.80 -20.58 37.59
N PHE A 601 -20.22 -21.68 36.98
CA PHE A 601 -20.05 -21.98 35.56
C PHE A 601 -21.10 -21.33 34.66
N LEU A 602 -22.21 -20.87 35.23
CA LEU A 602 -23.28 -20.18 34.51
C LEU A 602 -23.65 -18.88 35.22
N LYS A 603 -23.47 -17.74 34.55
CA LYS A 603 -23.82 -16.41 35.08
C LYS A 603 -24.69 -15.66 34.09
N ASN A 604 -25.81 -15.12 34.54
CA ASN A 604 -26.77 -14.38 33.71
C ASN A 604 -27.19 -15.16 32.44
N GLY A 605 -27.36 -16.47 32.56
CA GLY A 605 -27.70 -17.35 31.43
C GLY A 605 -26.56 -17.64 30.46
N LYS A 606 -25.33 -17.16 30.69
CA LYS A 606 -24.16 -17.43 29.83
C LYS A 606 -23.08 -18.26 30.52
N LEU A 607 -22.62 -19.29 29.82
CA LEU A 607 -21.54 -20.17 30.28
C LEU A 607 -20.23 -19.41 30.42
N GLN A 608 -19.56 -19.60 31.54
CA GLN A 608 -18.25 -19.04 31.82
C GLN A 608 -17.15 -19.95 31.24
N ARG A 609 -17.06 -20.02 29.90
CA ARG A 609 -16.21 -20.99 29.17
C ARG A 609 -14.77 -21.06 29.68
N ALA A 610 -14.10 -19.91 29.85
CA ALA A 610 -12.74 -19.86 30.37
C ALA A 610 -12.62 -20.41 31.80
N LYS A 611 -13.61 -20.14 32.67
CA LYS A 611 -13.62 -20.70 34.02
C LYS A 611 -13.82 -22.21 34.00
N ILE A 612 -14.73 -22.70 33.15
CA ILE A 612 -15.00 -24.14 32.99
C ILE A 612 -13.72 -24.85 32.51
N LYS A 613 -13.10 -24.41 31.41
CA LYS A 613 -11.90 -25.05 30.83
C LYS A 613 -10.71 -25.07 31.78
N ASN A 614 -10.56 -24.07 32.64
CA ASN A 614 -9.46 -23.97 33.62
C ASN A 614 -9.76 -24.65 34.97
N HIS A 615 -10.98 -25.16 35.18
CA HIS A 615 -11.36 -25.74 36.47
C HIS A 615 -10.87 -27.19 36.62
N LYS A 616 -10.46 -27.58 37.82
CA LYS A 616 -9.91 -28.92 38.10
C LYS A 616 -10.90 -30.07 37.87
N SER A 617 -12.21 -29.79 37.94
CA SER A 617 -13.26 -30.78 37.70
C SER A 617 -13.65 -30.94 36.23
N TYR A 618 -13.06 -30.16 35.31
CA TYR A 618 -13.37 -30.23 33.89
C TYR A 618 -12.71 -31.45 33.25
N GLN A 619 -13.54 -32.38 32.78
CA GLN A 619 -13.09 -33.70 32.30
C GLN A 619 -12.73 -33.72 30.82
N TYR A 620 -13.04 -32.66 30.07
CA TYR A 620 -12.94 -32.65 28.60
C TYR A 620 -11.67 -31.98 28.08
N GLY A 621 -10.75 -31.57 28.97
CA GLY A 621 -9.48 -30.96 28.58
C GLY A 621 -8.60 -31.85 27.70
N VAL A 622 -8.86 -33.16 27.66
CA VAL A 622 -8.18 -34.14 26.78
C VAL A 622 -8.67 -34.14 25.33
N LEU A 623 -9.83 -33.51 25.06
CA LEU A 623 -10.39 -33.44 23.71
C LEU A 623 -9.72 -32.34 22.90
N ARG A 624 -9.82 -32.41 21.56
CA ARG A 624 -9.38 -31.29 20.70
C ARG A 624 -10.16 -30.03 21.04
N GLU A 625 -9.52 -28.87 20.91
CA GLU A 625 -10.14 -27.59 21.29
C GLU A 625 -11.47 -27.34 20.57
N GLY A 626 -11.55 -27.63 19.27
CA GLY A 626 -12.79 -27.52 18.50
C GLY A 626 -13.95 -28.34 19.09
N MET A 627 -13.68 -29.57 19.52
CA MET A 627 -14.69 -30.44 20.15
C MET A 627 -15.10 -29.93 21.54
N GLN A 628 -14.16 -29.41 22.33
CA GLN A 628 -14.49 -28.78 23.62
C GLN A 628 -15.42 -27.58 23.43
N GLU A 629 -15.11 -26.70 22.48
CA GLU A 629 -15.95 -25.55 22.17
C GLU A 629 -17.31 -25.97 21.62
N TYR A 630 -17.37 -27.01 20.77
CA TYR A 630 -18.62 -27.57 20.26
C TYR A 630 -19.53 -28.09 21.38
N ILE A 631 -18.96 -28.86 22.33
CA ILE A 631 -19.68 -29.37 23.51
C ILE A 631 -20.29 -28.22 24.32
N LEU A 632 -19.49 -27.19 24.62
CA LEU A 632 -19.93 -26.02 25.39
C LEU A 632 -20.95 -25.18 24.62
N ASP A 633 -20.83 -25.11 23.30
CA ASP A 633 -21.78 -24.40 22.44
C ASP A 633 -23.15 -25.07 22.44
N LYS A 634 -23.20 -26.41 22.34
CA LYS A 634 -24.44 -27.17 22.46
C LYS A 634 -25.04 -27.11 23.85
N LEU A 635 -24.21 -27.01 24.89
CA LEU A 635 -24.69 -26.81 26.26
C LEU A 635 -25.35 -25.44 26.41
N GLN A 636 -24.73 -24.40 25.85
CA GLN A 636 -25.32 -23.06 25.80
C GLN A 636 -26.64 -23.08 25.02
N THR A 637 -26.68 -23.77 23.89
CA THR A 637 -27.89 -23.91 23.05
C THR A 637 -29.03 -24.58 23.82
N LEU A 638 -28.75 -25.66 24.55
CA LEU A 638 -29.72 -26.36 25.37
C LEU A 638 -30.38 -25.45 26.41
N ILE A 639 -29.58 -24.58 27.05
CA ILE A 639 -30.03 -23.59 28.04
C ILE A 639 -30.81 -22.45 27.37
N ASP A 640 -30.24 -21.85 26.32
CA ASP A 640 -30.81 -20.69 25.63
C ASP A 640 -32.18 -21.02 25.02
N GLN A 641 -32.32 -22.22 24.43
CA GLN A 641 -33.58 -22.69 23.85
C GLN A 641 -34.59 -23.23 24.88
N ARG A 642 -34.19 -23.37 26.15
CA ARG A 642 -35.01 -23.88 27.27
C ARG A 642 -35.70 -25.20 26.94
N LEU A 643 -34.97 -26.15 26.34
CA LEU A 643 -35.57 -27.41 25.88
C LEU A 643 -35.98 -28.36 27.03
N ILE A 644 -35.45 -28.12 28.23
CA ILE A 644 -35.78 -28.85 29.44
C ILE A 644 -36.75 -28.01 30.29
N LYS A 645 -37.88 -28.62 30.70
CA LYS A 645 -38.88 -28.01 31.57
C LYS A 645 -38.23 -27.60 32.89
N GLY A 646 -38.57 -26.40 33.35
CA GLY A 646 -38.00 -25.82 34.56
C GLY A 646 -36.66 -25.13 34.37
N THR A 647 -36.10 -25.01 33.16
CA THR A 647 -34.90 -24.17 32.94
C THR A 647 -35.17 -22.74 33.41
N PHE A 648 -34.31 -22.19 34.29
CA PHE A 648 -34.49 -20.91 35.02
C PHE A 648 -35.61 -20.91 36.07
N GLN A 649 -36.08 -22.10 36.47
CA GLN A 649 -37.04 -22.31 37.55
C GLN A 649 -36.45 -23.37 38.49
N ASN A 650 -36.21 -23.01 39.75
CA ASN A 650 -35.67 -23.90 40.79
C ASN A 650 -34.24 -24.44 40.52
N GLY A 651 -33.41 -23.73 39.75
CA GLY A 651 -32.01 -24.07 39.53
C GLY A 651 -31.75 -25.22 38.56
N THR A 652 -32.75 -25.59 37.74
CA THR A 652 -32.63 -26.65 36.72
C THR A 652 -31.47 -26.39 35.76
N GLU A 653 -31.18 -25.12 35.44
CA GLU A 653 -30.05 -24.71 34.60
C GLU A 653 -28.69 -25.17 35.15
N TYR A 654 -28.52 -25.21 36.47
CA TYR A 654 -27.29 -25.73 37.10
C TYR A 654 -27.25 -27.27 37.07
N THR A 655 -28.43 -27.91 37.10
CA THR A 655 -28.53 -29.36 36.86
C THR A 655 -28.17 -29.69 35.41
N ILE A 656 -28.62 -28.89 34.44
CA ILE A 656 -28.21 -29.02 33.03
C ILE A 656 -26.69 -28.94 32.88
N VAL A 657 -26.08 -27.88 33.43
CA VAL A 657 -24.63 -27.67 33.37
C VAL A 657 -23.87 -28.83 34.00
N SER A 658 -24.23 -29.22 35.23
CA SER A 658 -23.52 -30.31 35.93
C SER A 658 -23.72 -31.68 35.30
N THR A 659 -24.88 -31.96 34.71
CA THR A 659 -25.15 -33.23 34.03
C THR A 659 -24.34 -33.33 32.74
N VAL A 660 -24.38 -32.29 31.90
CA VAL A 660 -23.67 -32.29 30.61
C VAL A 660 -22.16 -32.24 30.78
N LEU A 661 -21.63 -31.57 31.81
CA LEU A 661 -20.19 -31.54 32.09
C LEU A 661 -19.66 -32.78 32.84
N ASN A 662 -20.54 -33.75 33.14
CA ASN A 662 -20.20 -35.01 33.80
C ASN A 662 -20.69 -36.24 32.99
N MET A 663 -20.67 -36.16 31.66
CA MET A 663 -20.94 -37.31 30.78
C MET A 663 -19.96 -38.47 31.04
N GLY A 664 -20.46 -39.71 30.89
CA GLY A 664 -19.64 -40.92 31.01
C GLY A 664 -18.55 -41.03 29.94
N ARG A 665 -17.50 -41.79 30.25
CA ARG A 665 -16.31 -41.95 29.37
C ARG A 665 -16.66 -42.49 27.99
N ASP A 666 -17.62 -43.40 27.88
CA ASP A 666 -18.01 -43.99 26.60
C ASP A 666 -18.68 -42.95 25.70
N THR A 667 -19.53 -42.08 26.25
CA THR A 667 -20.11 -40.94 25.53
C THR A 667 -19.03 -39.98 25.03
N ILE A 668 -18.05 -39.64 25.87
CA ILE A 668 -16.93 -38.76 25.50
C ILE A 668 -16.11 -39.36 24.35
N ARG A 669 -15.85 -40.68 24.40
CA ARG A 669 -15.12 -41.39 23.34
C ARG A 669 -15.88 -41.38 22.02
N LEU A 670 -17.20 -41.53 22.05
CA LEU A 670 -18.04 -41.42 20.87
C LEU A 670 -18.00 -40.02 20.26
N LEU A 671 -18.08 -38.98 21.10
CA LEU A 671 -17.93 -37.58 20.67
C LEU A 671 -16.58 -37.31 20.03
N GLN A 672 -15.49 -37.79 20.64
CA GLN A 672 -14.14 -37.60 20.11
C GLN A 672 -13.93 -38.29 18.75
N LYS A 673 -14.62 -39.41 18.49
CA LYS A 673 -14.57 -40.13 17.21
C LYS A 673 -15.46 -39.53 16.13
N PHE A 674 -16.41 -38.68 16.51
CA PHE A 674 -17.47 -38.24 15.60
C PHE A 674 -16.95 -37.21 14.59
N ASP A 675 -16.91 -37.62 13.32
CA ASP A 675 -16.71 -36.75 12.16
C ASP A 675 -18.07 -36.39 11.58
N PHE A 676 -18.36 -35.10 11.47
CA PHE A 676 -19.66 -34.56 11.02
C PHE A 676 -20.03 -34.89 9.58
N THR A 677 -19.17 -35.59 8.83
CA THR A 677 -19.46 -36.06 7.47
C THR A 677 -19.62 -37.58 7.39
N LYS A 678 -19.41 -38.29 8.50
CA LYS A 678 -19.36 -39.76 8.59
C LYS A 678 -20.53 -40.32 9.37
N LYS A 679 -20.39 -41.51 9.96
CA LYS A 679 -21.42 -42.11 10.80
C LYS A 679 -21.50 -41.37 12.13
N ASN A 680 -22.66 -40.83 12.45
CA ASN A 680 -22.93 -40.22 13.74
C ASN A 680 -23.15 -41.28 14.82
N PRO A 681 -22.79 -40.96 16.07
CA PRO A 681 -23.04 -41.84 17.22
C PRO A 681 -24.53 -41.96 17.51
N LYS A 682 -24.92 -43.02 18.24
CA LYS A 682 -26.33 -43.43 18.34
C LYS A 682 -26.73 -43.77 19.76
N LEU A 683 -28.01 -43.62 20.05
CA LEU A 683 -28.61 -44.00 21.32
C LEU A 683 -29.91 -44.77 21.08
N VAL A 684 -29.95 -46.00 21.59
CA VAL A 684 -31.16 -46.81 21.67
C VAL A 684 -31.56 -46.91 23.13
N TYR A 685 -32.72 -46.35 23.46
CA TYR A 685 -33.26 -46.35 24.82
C TYR A 685 -34.48 -47.25 24.90
N ILE A 686 -34.38 -48.36 25.62
CA ILE A 686 -35.43 -49.37 25.74
C ILE A 686 -36.03 -49.26 27.14
N ASN A 687 -37.34 -48.99 27.19
CA ASN A 687 -38.09 -48.99 28.45
C ASN A 687 -39.38 -49.79 28.30
N THR A 688 -39.37 -51.00 28.84
CA THR A 688 -40.50 -51.95 28.81
C THR A 688 -41.41 -51.83 30.04
N THR A 689 -41.17 -50.84 30.90
CA THR A 689 -41.85 -50.67 32.21
C THR A 689 -42.58 -49.33 32.32
N GLU A 690 -43.32 -49.13 33.40
CA GLU A 690 -43.97 -47.85 33.75
C GLU A 690 -43.01 -46.78 34.29
N ARG A 691 -41.71 -47.10 34.42
CA ARG A 691 -40.72 -46.20 35.00
C ARG A 691 -40.58 -44.93 34.17
N MET A 692 -40.72 -43.78 34.84
CA MET A 692 -40.46 -42.47 34.23
C MET A 692 -38.97 -42.24 34.02
N ILE A 693 -38.62 -41.59 32.90
CA ILE A 693 -37.27 -41.08 32.66
C ILE A 693 -36.89 -40.07 33.75
N THR A 694 -35.61 -40.04 34.13
CA THR A 694 -35.09 -39.07 35.10
C THR A 694 -34.88 -37.71 34.43
N LEU A 695 -34.72 -36.65 35.24
CA LEU A 695 -34.40 -35.33 34.73
C LEU A 695 -33.02 -35.33 34.06
N GLU A 696 -32.04 -35.96 34.70
CA GLU A 696 -30.66 -36.11 34.20
C GLU A 696 -30.60 -36.85 32.86
N ASP A 697 -31.35 -37.96 32.72
CA ASP A 697 -31.44 -38.68 31.45
C ASP A 697 -32.11 -37.81 30.37
N SER A 698 -33.16 -37.07 30.72
CA SER A 698 -33.82 -36.16 29.77
C SER A 698 -32.85 -35.08 29.28
N ILE A 699 -32.06 -34.51 30.19
CA ILE A 699 -31.00 -33.54 29.87
C ILE A 699 -29.98 -34.17 28.92
N LEU A 700 -29.44 -35.35 29.26
CA LEU A 700 -28.43 -36.02 28.45
C LEU A 700 -28.96 -36.41 27.08
N VAL A 701 -30.14 -37.01 26.99
CA VAL A 701 -30.71 -37.43 25.70
C VAL A 701 -30.92 -36.24 24.77
N MET A 702 -31.53 -35.16 25.28
CA MET A 702 -31.74 -33.95 24.49
C MET A 702 -30.41 -33.34 24.07
N TYR A 703 -29.43 -33.31 24.98
CA TYR A 703 -28.09 -32.82 24.68
C TYR A 703 -27.40 -33.66 23.59
N LEU A 704 -27.44 -34.98 23.69
CA LEU A 704 -26.83 -35.88 22.72
C LEU A 704 -27.46 -35.69 21.34
N ASN A 705 -28.78 -35.53 21.26
CA ASN A 705 -29.43 -35.21 20.00
C ASN A 705 -28.94 -33.86 19.42
N LEU A 706 -28.82 -32.80 20.23
CA LEU A 706 -28.26 -31.50 19.79
C LEU A 706 -26.80 -31.57 19.32
N VAL A 707 -26.03 -32.52 19.84
CA VAL A 707 -24.62 -32.72 19.49
C VAL A 707 -24.49 -33.56 18.22
N GLY A 708 -25.54 -34.29 17.82
CA GLY A 708 -25.61 -35.00 16.54
C GLY A 708 -25.97 -36.48 16.64
N PHE A 709 -26.37 -36.98 17.82
CA PHE A 709 -26.75 -38.38 17.97
C PHE A 709 -28.10 -38.66 17.29
N ASP A 710 -28.17 -39.80 16.62
CA ASP A 710 -29.47 -40.43 16.36
C ASP A 710 -29.97 -41.05 17.65
N VAL A 711 -31.21 -40.77 18.03
CA VAL A 711 -31.80 -41.27 19.26
C VAL A 711 -33.16 -41.90 18.95
N VAL A 712 -33.35 -43.15 19.37
CA VAL A 712 -34.64 -43.84 19.28
C VAL A 712 -35.01 -44.45 20.62
N PHE A 713 -36.21 -44.09 21.09
CA PHE A 713 -36.85 -44.72 22.24
C PHE A 713 -37.72 -45.90 21.79
N TYR A 714 -37.61 -47.02 22.48
CA TYR A 714 -38.45 -48.21 22.29
C TYR A 714 -39.29 -48.45 23.53
N ILE A 715 -40.58 -48.10 23.42
CA ILE A 715 -41.55 -48.07 24.50
C ILE A 715 -42.73 -48.99 24.12
N PRO A 716 -42.58 -50.33 24.26
CA PRO A 716 -43.62 -51.26 23.83
C PRO A 716 -44.94 -51.09 24.61
N THR A 717 -44.90 -50.44 25.77
CA THR A 717 -46.07 -50.14 26.61
C THR A 717 -46.94 -48.99 26.07
N GLY A 718 -46.41 -48.18 25.15
CA GLY A 718 -47.06 -46.95 24.68
C GLY A 718 -47.12 -45.81 25.71
N TYR A 719 -46.48 -45.96 26.88
CA TYR A 719 -46.56 -44.95 27.95
C TYR A 719 -45.90 -43.62 27.57
N GLN A 720 -46.41 -42.53 28.15
CA GLN A 720 -45.79 -41.20 28.10
C GLN A 720 -44.74 -41.04 29.22
N ASN A 721 -43.72 -41.90 29.19
CA ASN A 721 -42.72 -42.00 30.26
C ASN A 721 -41.39 -41.32 29.93
N VAL A 722 -41.20 -40.82 28.70
CA VAL A 722 -39.94 -40.19 28.24
C VAL A 722 -40.07 -38.68 28.02
N GLU A 723 -41.29 -38.16 27.89
CA GLU A 723 -41.58 -36.76 27.51
C GLU A 723 -41.67 -35.82 28.72
N LYS A 724 -41.69 -36.38 29.94
CA LYS A 724 -42.00 -35.68 31.19
C LYS A 724 -41.31 -34.33 31.31
N TYR A 725 -40.02 -34.29 31.01
CA TYR A 725 -39.16 -33.12 31.21
C TYR A 725 -38.82 -32.34 29.93
N PHE A 726 -39.32 -32.74 28.75
CA PHE A 726 -39.13 -31.95 27.53
C PHE A 726 -40.12 -30.79 27.43
N ALA A 727 -39.62 -29.60 27.11
CA ALA A 727 -40.43 -28.38 27.02
C ALA A 727 -41.18 -28.23 25.69
N LYS A 728 -40.76 -28.94 24.65
CA LYS A 728 -41.32 -28.93 23.30
C LYS A 728 -41.49 -30.36 22.80
N ALA A 729 -42.50 -30.59 21.96
CA ALA A 729 -42.66 -31.84 21.23
C ALA A 729 -41.69 -31.85 20.03
N MET A 730 -40.47 -32.36 20.23
CA MET A 730 -39.42 -32.38 19.20
C MET A 730 -39.10 -33.79 18.68
N MET A 731 -39.75 -34.79 19.25
CA MET A 731 -39.52 -36.20 18.95
C MET A 731 -40.66 -36.72 18.08
N GLU A 732 -40.32 -37.42 17.00
CA GLU A 732 -41.27 -38.06 16.11
C GLU A 732 -41.82 -39.33 16.78
N GLU A 733 -43.13 -39.49 16.88
CA GLU A 733 -43.75 -40.66 17.52
C GLU A 733 -44.31 -41.64 16.47
N HIS A 734 -43.86 -42.89 16.53
CA HIS A 734 -44.34 -43.99 15.68
C HIS A 734 -45.17 -44.96 16.51
N GLN A 735 -46.44 -45.14 16.14
CA GLN A 735 -47.32 -46.14 16.74
C GLN A 735 -47.36 -47.38 15.85
N LEU A 736 -46.83 -48.51 16.33
CA LEU A 736 -46.64 -49.71 15.52
C LEU A 736 -47.73 -50.76 15.67
N GLY A 737 -48.44 -50.81 16.80
CA GLY A 737 -49.40 -51.87 17.09
C GLY A 737 -49.76 -51.96 18.58
N GLU A 738 -49.95 -53.18 19.06
CA GLU A 738 -50.43 -53.49 20.41
C GLU A 738 -49.45 -53.05 21.50
N TYR A 739 -49.99 -52.58 22.63
CA TYR A 739 -49.20 -52.24 23.80
C TYR A 739 -48.92 -53.48 24.65
N LEU A 740 -47.63 -53.76 24.87
CA LEU A 740 -47.15 -54.90 25.63
C LEU A 740 -46.32 -54.42 26.83
N TYR A 741 -46.57 -55.03 27.98
CA TYR A 741 -46.02 -54.62 29.27
C TYR A 741 -44.99 -55.62 29.78
N ASP A 742 -44.00 -55.11 30.52
CA ASP A 742 -42.98 -55.88 31.23
C ASP A 742 -42.24 -56.91 30.37
N LEU A 743 -42.08 -56.60 29.07
CA LEU A 743 -41.33 -57.45 28.15
C LEU A 743 -39.89 -57.63 28.64
N GLN A 744 -39.45 -58.89 28.67
CA GLN A 744 -38.08 -59.23 29.04
C GLN A 744 -37.14 -58.87 27.88
N ILE A 745 -36.20 -57.95 28.13
CA ILE A 745 -35.23 -57.53 27.11
C ILE A 745 -34.23 -58.67 26.89
N PRO A 746 -34.09 -59.20 25.66
CA PRO A 746 -33.17 -60.29 25.38
C PRO A 746 -31.72 -59.85 25.51
N ASP A 747 -30.82 -60.82 25.70
CA ASP A 747 -29.41 -60.58 25.55
C ASP A 747 -29.03 -60.51 24.07
N PHE A 748 -28.85 -59.28 23.58
CA PHE A 748 -28.51 -59.03 22.19
C PHE A 748 -27.14 -59.58 21.77
N GLU A 749 -26.24 -59.91 22.71
CA GLU A 749 -24.92 -60.51 22.44
C GLU A 749 -24.99 -62.02 22.14
N SER A 750 -26.06 -62.69 22.56
CA SER A 750 -26.22 -64.15 22.45
C SER A 750 -26.69 -64.61 21.06
N SER A 751 -25.87 -64.46 20.02
CA SER A 751 -26.09 -65.15 18.72
C SER A 751 -24.83 -65.32 17.87
N LEU A 752 -23.79 -65.99 18.38
CA LEU A 752 -22.63 -66.37 17.54
C LEU A 752 -22.13 -67.83 17.69
N SER A 753 -22.87 -68.73 18.33
CA SER A 753 -22.39 -70.11 18.54
C SER A 753 -23.49 -71.18 18.45
N GLY A 754 -24.28 -71.18 17.39
CA GLY A 754 -25.30 -72.23 17.14
C GLY A 754 -25.24 -72.90 15.78
N VAL A 755 -24.68 -72.26 14.75
CA VAL A 755 -24.79 -72.74 13.35
C VAL A 755 -23.43 -73.04 12.71
N TYR A 756 -22.31 -72.52 13.25
CA TYR A 756 -20.98 -72.78 12.70
C TYR A 756 -20.26 -74.03 13.26
N GLN A 757 -20.75 -74.65 14.34
CA GLN A 757 -20.14 -75.88 14.88
C GLN A 757 -20.67 -77.20 14.25
N SER A 758 -21.79 -77.19 13.52
CA SER A 758 -22.35 -78.43 12.95
C SER A 758 -21.84 -78.76 11.53
N LEU A 759 -21.28 -77.77 10.81
CA LEU A 759 -20.78 -77.95 9.44
C LEU A 759 -19.27 -78.26 9.39
N ILE A 760 -18.47 -77.70 10.30
CA ILE A 760 -17.01 -77.97 10.35
C ILE A 760 -16.71 -79.31 11.05
N GLY A 761 -17.58 -79.77 11.96
CA GLY A 761 -17.49 -81.09 12.59
C GLY A 761 -17.88 -82.27 11.69
N LYS A 762 -18.52 -82.02 10.54
CA LYS A 762 -18.89 -83.06 9.56
C LYS A 762 -17.94 -83.18 8.36
N ILE A 763 -17.01 -82.24 8.18
CA ILE A 763 -16.06 -82.23 7.06
C ILE A 763 -14.66 -82.73 7.45
N PHE A 764 -14.30 -82.76 8.75
CA PHE A 764 -12.98 -83.21 9.22
C PHE A 764 -12.96 -84.52 10.05
N LYS A 765 -13.94 -85.41 9.86
CA LYS A 765 -13.86 -86.81 10.35
C LYS A 765 -13.95 -87.80 9.20
N ARG A 766 -12.85 -87.95 8.44
CA ARG A 766 -12.47 -89.16 7.68
C ARG A 766 -11.07 -89.01 7.06
N THR A 767 -10.03 -89.21 7.88
CA THR A 767 -8.75 -89.84 7.50
C THR A 767 -7.87 -89.96 8.75
N THR A 768 -8.03 -91.10 9.42
CA THR A 768 -7.08 -92.00 10.12
C THR A 768 -7.83 -92.68 11.25
#